data_AF-A0A1L8HPH6-F1
#
_entry.id   AF-A0A1L8HPH6-F1
#
_cell.length_a   1.000
_cell.length_b   1.000
_cell.length_c   1.000
_cell.angle_alpha   90.00
_cell.angle_beta   90.00
_cell.angle_gamma   90.00
#
_symmetry.space_group_name_H-M   'P 1'
#
loop_
_entity.id
_entity.type
_entity.pdbx_description
1 polymer ?
#
loop_
_entity_poly.entity_id
_entity_poly.type
_entity_poly.pdbx_seq_one_letter_code
_entity_poly.pdbx_strand_id
1 'polypeptide(L)'
;MLFGMAFNAFCLVLCIVLGAAEFGPAPRITWHLKEINLMHFHVSGISNYSTLLLSEEKDVLYVGAREAIFAVSSVNVAEKLHEAYWKVSDEKNYECAWKGKSKQTECLNYIRVIQPLNDKTLYVCGTNAFQPTCDYLDLTDFRLLGKSEDGKGRCPFDPAQSYTSVMVDGELYSGTSFNFLGSEPIIFRHSPQSQLRTEYAVPWLNEPSFVYADVIRAPASNPEGDDDKVYFFFTEVSVEYEFFSKLLIPRVARVCKGDQGGQRTLQKKWTSFLKAKLLCHSAENNLIFNVVNDVFIRKHPDSTEPTIYGVFTSHLNNVGLSAVCAYSVSAVEEVFAKGKYMHSATVEQSNTKWVRYNGEVPKPRPGACINNEARAMNYTSSLNLPDMTLQFIKDHPLMDDFVTPVGNKPKLVLQNVIYTQIVVDRVKALDGISYDIMFLSTDKGMLHKAVSQDTEMRIIEEIVLFPHQQPVQTLLLSNKEGKRFIYAGSNTGVVQSPLAFCEKFTSCKDCILTRDPYCAWHPVKRSCVDILHESNADGSLMQKLNGDATQCPDSAEIQKSMKHTVKSGSTVELECTQKSKLASLVWQFNKEPLKTELHKHHPLEHAIIIFTVTQNDAGIYECLSQEEVGNTKVSQVLVKHVVEVEKVPTILESTSHPYTQSAAKSQTTTVLNKGLELSTRKKTTARILTTPVVGTSGSTRIIDSTNSLTDSKVPEVQMEKAMYLTKPSDCSLLIVLVLLFGLLFMILLAYNCYKGFLPNWCLRMRTVLFSGKQKNPPDYPDCEQGVKENLVEPKCSPSQYEDTQKIPQDTGYETEMDYGNGTIPHAVKTDENESVQPFDVKCDLKYADSDGD
;
A
#
# COMPACT_ATOMS: atom_id res chain seq x y z
N MET A 1 40.89 26.34 -2.85
CA MET A 1 41.03 25.09 -2.07
C MET A 1 40.13 25.09 -0.85
N LEU A 2 40.42 25.87 0.21
CA LEU A 2 39.62 25.95 1.45
C LEU A 2 38.08 26.03 1.25
N PHE A 3 37.60 26.88 0.33
CA PHE A 3 36.16 27.04 0.06
C PHE A 3 35.47 25.73 -0.37
N GLY A 4 36.12 24.90 -1.20
CA GLY A 4 35.58 23.60 -1.61
C GLY A 4 35.58 22.57 -0.48
N MET A 5 36.57 22.63 0.43
CA MET A 5 36.56 21.78 1.62
C MET A 5 35.47 22.20 2.61
N ALA A 6 35.23 23.50 2.77
CA ALA A 6 34.15 24.03 3.60
C ALA A 6 32.76 23.67 3.03
N PHE A 7 32.57 23.78 1.71
CA PHE A 7 31.32 23.38 1.06
C PHE A 7 31.10 21.87 1.17
N ASN A 8 32.10 21.04 0.87
CA ASN A 8 31.98 19.58 1.01
C ASN A 8 31.77 19.15 2.47
N ALA A 9 32.40 19.81 3.44
CA ALA A 9 32.16 19.57 4.86
C ALA A 9 30.74 19.99 5.29
N PHE A 10 30.24 21.13 4.79
CA PHE A 10 28.85 21.53 5.02
C PHE A 10 27.86 20.54 4.40
N CYS A 11 28.10 20.07 3.18
CA CYS A 11 27.30 19.00 2.56
C CYS A 11 27.41 17.68 3.33
N LEU A 12 28.58 17.28 3.84
CA LEU A 12 28.71 16.09 4.68
C LEU A 12 27.90 16.23 5.97
N VAL A 13 28.04 17.36 6.68
CA VAL A 13 27.27 17.63 7.90
C VAL A 13 25.77 17.69 7.59
N LEU A 14 25.37 18.27 6.46
CA LEU A 14 23.98 18.32 6.03
C LEU A 14 23.46 16.92 5.66
N CYS A 15 24.26 16.04 5.05
CA CYS A 15 23.90 14.64 4.81
C CYS A 15 23.94 13.76 6.08
N ILE A 16 24.62 14.19 7.15
CA ILE A 16 24.60 13.53 8.47
C ILE A 16 23.41 14.04 9.32
N VAL A 17 22.96 15.29 9.12
CA VAL A 17 21.86 15.92 9.88
C VAL A 17 20.50 15.78 9.19
N LEU A 18 20.46 15.84 7.85
CA LEU A 18 19.32 15.43 7.01
C LEU A 18 19.46 13.96 6.57
N GLY A 19 20.42 13.23 7.15
CA GLY A 19 20.55 11.79 6.98
C GLY A 19 19.37 11.09 7.62
N ALA A 20 18.27 10.97 6.88
CA ALA A 20 17.23 10.00 7.14
C ALA A 20 17.88 8.61 7.02
N ALA A 21 18.36 8.08 8.13
CA ALA A 21 18.71 6.68 8.24
C ALA A 21 17.47 5.88 7.83
N GLU A 22 17.54 5.11 6.74
CA GLU A 22 16.38 4.38 6.24
C GLU A 22 16.00 3.31 7.26
N PHE A 23 14.90 3.55 7.99
CA PHE A 23 14.47 2.67 9.06
C PHE A 23 13.81 1.42 8.49
N GLY A 24 14.54 0.29 8.59
CA GLY A 24 14.07 -1.05 8.28
C GLY A 24 14.90 -1.76 7.20
N PRO A 25 14.59 -3.04 6.90
CA PRO A 25 15.32 -3.83 5.92
C PRO A 25 15.06 -3.38 4.48
N ALA A 26 16.12 -3.09 3.72
CA ALA A 26 16.01 -2.90 2.27
C ALA A 26 15.69 -4.25 1.56
N PRO A 27 14.90 -4.26 0.47
CA PRO A 27 14.72 -5.45 -0.35
C PRO A 27 16.05 -5.99 -0.88
N ARG A 28 16.33 -7.29 -0.68
CA ARG A 28 17.60 -7.88 -1.17
C ARG A 28 17.69 -7.82 -2.70
N ILE A 29 16.61 -8.13 -3.41
CA ILE A 29 16.56 -8.15 -4.88
C ILE A 29 15.35 -7.34 -5.36
N THR A 30 15.46 -6.72 -6.54
CA THR A 30 14.32 -6.17 -7.29
C THR A 30 14.15 -6.90 -8.61
N TRP A 31 12.93 -7.33 -8.90
CA TRP A 31 12.53 -7.91 -10.18
C TRP A 31 11.73 -6.91 -11.00
N HIS A 32 12.23 -6.62 -12.21
CA HIS A 32 11.50 -5.81 -13.18
C HIS A 32 10.73 -6.71 -14.17
N LEU A 33 9.63 -6.18 -14.73
CA LEU A 33 8.73 -6.85 -15.69
C LEU A 33 9.40 -7.41 -16.97
N LYS A 34 10.68 -7.15 -17.21
CA LYS A 34 11.46 -7.71 -18.33
C LYS A 34 12.23 -8.99 -17.97
N GLU A 35 12.28 -9.35 -16.68
CA GLU A 35 13.18 -10.36 -16.11
C GLU A 35 12.42 -11.57 -15.56
N ILE A 36 11.19 -11.32 -15.10
CA ILE A 36 10.19 -12.30 -14.64
C ILE A 36 9.02 -12.35 -15.64
N ASN A 37 8.32 -13.49 -15.70
CA ASN A 37 7.13 -13.64 -16.54
C ASN A 37 5.88 -13.67 -15.64
N LEU A 38 5.25 -12.51 -15.45
CA LEU A 38 3.96 -12.38 -14.76
C LEU A 38 2.82 -12.53 -15.77
N MET A 39 1.72 -13.15 -15.36
CA MET A 39 0.51 -13.19 -16.20
C MET A 39 -0.37 -11.99 -15.89
N HIS A 40 -0.89 -11.35 -16.94
CA HIS A 40 -1.67 -10.10 -16.84
C HIS A 40 -3.05 -10.27 -17.46
N PHE A 41 -4.08 -9.77 -16.77
CA PHE A 41 -5.44 -9.68 -17.28
C PHE A 41 -5.91 -8.21 -17.34
N HIS A 42 -6.44 -7.80 -18.49
CA HIS A 42 -7.13 -6.53 -18.65
C HIS A 42 -8.07 -6.60 -19.87
N VAL A 43 -9.09 -5.75 -19.90
CA VAL A 43 -10.01 -5.58 -21.03
C VAL A 43 -10.06 -4.10 -21.43
N SER A 44 -9.95 -3.82 -22.73
CA SER A 44 -9.92 -2.45 -23.24
C SER A 44 -11.20 -1.67 -22.89
N GLY A 45 -11.04 -0.45 -22.37
CA GLY A 45 -12.12 0.40 -21.87
C GLY A 45 -12.57 0.11 -20.43
N ILE A 46 -12.14 -1.01 -19.84
CA ILE A 46 -12.50 -1.43 -18.48
C ILE A 46 -11.33 -1.16 -17.52
N SER A 47 -11.67 -0.70 -16.31
CA SER A 47 -10.72 -0.23 -15.30
C SER A 47 -11.18 -0.62 -13.88
N ASN A 48 -10.37 -0.32 -12.87
CA ASN A 48 -10.71 -0.46 -11.45
C ASN A 48 -11.05 -1.90 -11.04
N TYR A 49 -10.16 -2.83 -11.37
CA TYR A 49 -10.23 -4.26 -11.06
C TYR A 49 -9.98 -4.47 -9.55
N SER A 50 -11.00 -4.13 -8.76
CA SER A 50 -10.88 -3.78 -7.33
C SER A 50 -11.65 -4.72 -6.39
N THR A 51 -12.30 -5.76 -6.93
CA THR A 51 -12.88 -6.86 -6.15
C THR A 51 -12.45 -8.18 -6.76
N LEU A 52 -11.85 -9.07 -5.96
CA LEU A 52 -11.40 -10.40 -6.38
C LEU A 52 -12.08 -11.47 -5.51
N LEU A 53 -12.54 -12.56 -6.13
CA LEU A 53 -13.04 -13.75 -5.44
C LEU A 53 -12.47 -15.01 -6.12
N LEU A 54 -11.67 -15.78 -5.39
CA LEU A 54 -11.08 -17.03 -5.87
C LEU A 54 -11.99 -18.21 -5.55
N SER A 55 -12.18 -19.11 -6.53
CA SER A 55 -12.82 -20.41 -6.35
C SER A 55 -11.82 -21.51 -6.69
N GLU A 56 -11.05 -21.92 -5.67
CA GLU A 56 -9.95 -22.88 -5.81
C GLU A 56 -10.45 -24.23 -6.37
N GLU A 57 -11.62 -24.72 -5.95
CA GLU A 57 -12.21 -25.96 -6.46
C GLU A 57 -12.44 -25.95 -7.97
N LYS A 58 -12.84 -24.79 -8.51
CA LYS A 58 -13.20 -24.61 -9.93
C LYS A 58 -12.01 -24.17 -10.79
N ASP A 59 -10.87 -23.84 -10.18
CA ASP A 59 -9.74 -23.15 -10.83
C ASP A 59 -10.14 -21.83 -11.52
N VAL A 60 -11.07 -21.07 -10.91
CA VAL A 60 -11.58 -19.79 -11.42
C VAL A 60 -11.29 -18.64 -10.46
N LEU A 61 -10.80 -17.52 -10.99
CA LEU A 61 -10.78 -16.23 -10.32
C LEU A 61 -11.89 -15.33 -10.91
N TYR A 62 -12.80 -14.88 -10.06
CA TYR A 62 -13.80 -13.88 -10.42
C TYR A 62 -13.27 -12.48 -10.15
N VAL A 63 -13.46 -11.58 -11.11
CA VAL A 63 -12.90 -10.22 -11.09
C VAL A 63 -14.01 -9.20 -11.27
N GLY A 64 -14.25 -8.38 -10.24
CA GLY A 64 -15.13 -7.22 -10.28
C GLY A 64 -14.36 -5.96 -10.70
N ALA A 65 -14.84 -5.32 -11.76
CA ALA A 65 -14.26 -4.12 -12.33
C ALA A 65 -15.33 -3.02 -12.47
N ARG A 66 -14.98 -1.91 -13.13
CA ARG A 66 -15.94 -0.88 -13.53
C ARG A 66 -16.80 -1.38 -14.69
N GLU A 67 -18.11 -1.46 -14.46
CA GLU A 67 -19.18 -1.93 -15.34
C GLU A 67 -19.09 -3.39 -15.83
N ALA A 68 -18.19 -4.20 -15.27
CA ALA A 68 -17.96 -5.57 -15.73
C ALA A 68 -17.58 -6.53 -14.61
N ILE A 69 -17.97 -7.78 -14.79
CA ILE A 69 -17.59 -8.94 -13.98
C ILE A 69 -16.97 -9.96 -14.94
N PHE A 70 -15.84 -10.54 -14.58
CA PHE A 70 -15.16 -11.56 -15.37
C PHE A 70 -14.96 -12.85 -14.59
N ALA A 71 -14.91 -13.97 -15.29
CA ALA A 71 -14.28 -15.20 -14.83
C ALA A 71 -13.00 -15.42 -15.66
N VAL A 72 -11.87 -15.59 -14.99
CA VAL A 72 -10.59 -15.94 -15.62
C VAL A 72 -10.04 -17.22 -14.98
N SER A 73 -9.21 -17.95 -15.73
CA SER A 73 -8.51 -19.12 -15.20
C SER A 73 -7.60 -18.71 -14.05
N SER A 74 -7.74 -19.32 -12.87
CA SER A 74 -6.84 -19.02 -11.74
C SER A 74 -5.43 -19.55 -11.97
N VAL A 75 -5.27 -20.54 -12.86
CA VAL A 75 -3.96 -21.08 -13.27
C VAL A 75 -3.23 -20.12 -14.21
N ASN A 76 -3.98 -19.36 -15.03
CA ASN A 76 -3.42 -18.37 -15.96
C ASN A 76 -4.43 -17.24 -16.20
N VAL A 77 -4.33 -16.13 -15.46
CA VAL A 77 -5.34 -15.04 -15.52
C VAL A 77 -5.49 -14.39 -16.90
N ALA A 78 -4.52 -14.55 -17.81
CA ALA A 78 -4.65 -14.08 -19.19
C ALA A 78 -5.73 -14.84 -19.99
N GLU A 79 -6.15 -16.02 -19.53
CA GLU A 79 -7.25 -16.81 -20.09
C GLU A 79 -8.60 -16.34 -19.53
N LYS A 80 -9.29 -15.48 -20.29
CA LYS A 80 -10.68 -15.07 -20.00
C LYS A 80 -11.64 -16.20 -20.34
N LEU A 81 -12.36 -16.71 -19.34
CA LEU A 81 -13.35 -17.77 -19.48
C LEU A 81 -14.72 -17.18 -19.85
N HIS A 82 -15.19 -16.20 -19.08
CA HIS A 82 -16.49 -15.55 -19.26
C HIS A 82 -16.47 -14.06 -18.89
N GLU A 83 -17.45 -13.30 -19.39
CA GLU A 83 -17.64 -11.88 -19.05
C GLU A 83 -19.13 -11.52 -18.97
N ALA A 84 -19.48 -10.66 -18.03
CA ALA A 84 -20.82 -10.10 -17.85
C ALA A 84 -20.72 -8.59 -17.65
N TYR A 85 -21.39 -7.81 -18.50
CA TYR A 85 -21.41 -6.36 -18.41
C TYR A 85 -22.64 -5.88 -17.63
N TRP A 86 -22.44 -4.99 -16.66
CA TRP A 86 -23.48 -4.37 -15.87
C TRP A 86 -23.35 -2.85 -15.91
N LYS A 87 -23.58 -2.29 -17.11
CA LYS A 87 -23.46 -0.86 -17.38
C LYS A 87 -24.61 -0.07 -16.79
N VAL A 88 -24.36 1.20 -16.49
CA VAL A 88 -25.41 2.17 -16.12
C VAL A 88 -26.18 2.57 -17.39
N SER A 89 -27.50 2.79 -17.28
CA SER A 89 -28.28 3.36 -18.38
C SER A 89 -27.93 4.84 -18.59
N ASP A 90 -28.04 5.36 -19.82
CA ASP A 90 -27.82 6.79 -20.11
C ASP A 90 -28.68 7.71 -19.23
N GLU A 91 -29.88 7.25 -18.88
CA GLU A 91 -30.81 7.91 -17.95
C GLU A 91 -30.23 8.00 -16.52
N LYS A 92 -29.88 6.89 -15.87
CA LYS A 92 -29.28 6.91 -14.51
C LYS A 92 -27.94 7.64 -14.48
N ASN A 93 -27.13 7.52 -15.54
CA ASN A 93 -25.85 8.21 -15.70
C ASN A 93 -26.06 9.73 -15.85
N TYR A 94 -27.14 10.17 -16.52
CA TYR A 94 -27.58 11.56 -16.58
C TYR A 94 -28.13 12.05 -15.24
N GLU A 95 -29.04 11.33 -14.58
CA GLU A 95 -29.56 11.66 -13.24
C GLU A 95 -28.44 11.88 -12.21
N CYS A 96 -27.44 11.01 -12.22
CA CYS A 96 -26.25 11.15 -11.38
C CYS A 96 -25.46 12.42 -11.71
N ALA A 97 -25.27 12.73 -12.99
CA ALA A 97 -24.57 13.95 -13.40
C ALA A 97 -25.33 15.23 -13.00
N TRP A 98 -26.67 15.21 -12.99
CA TRP A 98 -27.49 16.31 -12.48
C TRP A 98 -27.38 16.51 -10.97
N LYS A 99 -26.94 15.49 -10.22
CA LYS A 99 -26.57 15.60 -8.79
C LYS A 99 -25.14 16.11 -8.58
N GLY A 100 -24.53 16.72 -9.60
CA GLY A 100 -23.20 17.35 -9.54
C GLY A 100 -22.02 16.38 -9.64
N LYS A 101 -22.27 15.12 -10.01
CA LYS A 101 -21.24 14.06 -10.10
C LYS A 101 -20.69 13.89 -11.52
N SER A 102 -19.45 13.39 -11.62
CA SER A 102 -18.76 13.23 -12.90
C SER A 102 -19.37 12.13 -13.76
N LYS A 103 -19.99 12.52 -14.88
CA LYS A 103 -20.61 11.63 -15.87
C LYS A 103 -19.66 10.52 -16.38
N GLN A 104 -18.35 10.80 -16.43
CA GLN A 104 -17.32 9.94 -17.05
C GLN A 104 -16.51 9.11 -16.05
N THR A 105 -16.63 9.38 -14.75
CA THR A 105 -15.90 8.64 -13.70
C THR A 105 -16.84 8.14 -12.62
N GLU A 106 -17.47 9.03 -11.85
CA GLU A 106 -18.24 8.64 -10.66
C GLU A 106 -19.61 8.03 -11.02
N CYS A 107 -20.26 8.51 -12.08
CA CYS A 107 -21.59 8.07 -12.52
C CYS A 107 -21.61 6.74 -13.30
N LEU A 108 -20.75 5.79 -12.92
CA LEU A 108 -20.64 4.47 -13.52
C LEU A 108 -20.89 3.39 -12.46
N ASN A 109 -21.06 2.14 -12.87
CA ASN A 109 -21.28 1.04 -11.96
C ASN A 109 -19.93 0.42 -11.54
N TYR A 110 -19.48 0.66 -10.32
CA TYR A 110 -18.28 0.01 -9.80
C TYR A 110 -18.71 -1.22 -9.01
N ILE A 111 -18.27 -2.41 -9.41
CA ILE A 111 -18.49 -3.61 -8.62
C ILE A 111 -17.70 -3.49 -7.30
N ARG A 112 -18.38 -3.82 -6.20
CA ARG A 112 -17.90 -3.62 -4.81
C ARG A 112 -18.14 -4.83 -3.93
N VAL A 113 -19.09 -5.69 -4.28
CA VAL A 113 -19.36 -6.96 -3.61
C VAL A 113 -19.39 -8.04 -4.68
N ILE A 114 -18.59 -9.10 -4.51
CA ILE A 114 -18.78 -10.39 -5.18
C ILE A 114 -18.56 -11.44 -4.09
N GLN A 115 -19.60 -12.23 -3.80
CA GLN A 115 -19.59 -13.21 -2.71
C GLN A 115 -20.20 -14.55 -3.18
N PRO A 116 -19.71 -15.70 -2.72
CA PRO A 116 -20.31 -17.00 -3.02
C PRO A 116 -21.64 -17.14 -2.27
N LEU A 117 -22.74 -17.32 -2.98
CA LEU A 117 -24.05 -17.60 -2.37
C LEU A 117 -24.36 -19.10 -2.34
N ASN A 118 -24.02 -19.79 -3.43
CA ASN A 118 -24.06 -21.25 -3.57
C ASN A 118 -23.20 -21.67 -4.78
N ASP A 119 -23.07 -22.97 -5.02
CA ASP A 119 -22.23 -23.56 -6.07
C ASP A 119 -22.52 -23.04 -7.50
N LYS A 120 -23.71 -22.48 -7.74
CA LYS A 120 -24.17 -21.98 -9.05
C LYS A 120 -24.43 -20.48 -9.08
N THR A 121 -24.29 -19.76 -7.97
CA THR A 121 -24.65 -18.34 -7.92
C THR A 121 -23.69 -17.52 -7.08
N LEU A 122 -23.21 -16.41 -7.63
CA LEU A 122 -22.56 -15.36 -6.85
C LEU A 122 -23.57 -14.25 -6.55
N TYR A 123 -23.50 -13.72 -5.35
CA TYR A 123 -24.21 -12.51 -4.96
C TYR A 123 -23.30 -11.30 -5.24
N VAL A 124 -23.80 -10.32 -6.00
CA VAL A 124 -22.98 -9.22 -6.54
C VAL A 124 -23.65 -7.88 -6.27
N CYS A 125 -22.88 -6.85 -5.90
CA CYS A 125 -23.37 -5.47 -5.83
C CYS A 125 -22.37 -4.48 -6.44
N GLY A 126 -22.90 -3.37 -6.94
CA GLY A 126 -22.11 -2.22 -7.39
C GLY A 126 -22.79 -0.88 -7.18
N THR A 127 -22.00 0.19 -7.28
CA THR A 127 -22.42 1.58 -6.98
C THR A 127 -23.54 2.10 -7.90
N ASN A 128 -23.63 1.54 -9.12
CA ASN A 128 -24.60 1.89 -10.17
C ASN A 128 -24.98 3.39 -10.19
N ALA A 129 -23.97 4.25 -10.38
CA ALA A 129 -24.12 5.72 -10.42
C ALA A 129 -24.87 6.32 -9.22
N PHE A 130 -24.39 6.05 -8.00
CA PHE A 130 -25.00 6.50 -6.73
C PHE A 130 -26.44 6.00 -6.55
N GLN A 131 -26.73 4.82 -7.09
CA GLN A 131 -27.92 4.03 -6.79
C GLN A 131 -27.47 2.60 -6.51
N PRO A 132 -26.86 2.31 -5.33
CA PRO A 132 -26.31 1.01 -5.02
C PRO A 132 -27.30 -0.10 -5.36
N THR A 133 -26.88 -1.06 -6.17
CA THR A 133 -27.76 -2.13 -6.65
C THR A 133 -27.07 -3.47 -6.44
N CYS A 134 -27.84 -4.48 -6.04
CA CYS A 134 -27.40 -5.85 -5.88
C CYS A 134 -28.20 -6.79 -6.80
N ASP A 135 -27.54 -7.83 -7.31
CA ASP A 135 -28.15 -8.85 -8.15
C ASP A 135 -27.39 -10.19 -8.01
N TYR A 136 -27.87 -11.20 -8.73
CA TYR A 136 -27.38 -12.57 -8.67
C TYR A 136 -26.76 -12.94 -10.01
N LEU A 137 -25.50 -13.37 -10.01
CA LEU A 137 -24.79 -13.87 -11.19
C LEU A 137 -24.93 -15.40 -11.23
N ASP A 138 -25.65 -15.94 -12.21
CA ASP A 138 -25.71 -17.37 -12.49
C ASP A 138 -24.39 -17.81 -13.14
N LEU A 139 -23.69 -18.75 -12.51
CA LEU A 139 -22.42 -19.28 -12.99
C LEU A 139 -22.55 -20.29 -14.15
N THR A 140 -23.77 -20.69 -14.50
CA THR A 140 -24.07 -21.61 -15.60
C THR A 140 -24.08 -20.88 -16.96
N ASP A 141 -24.86 -19.80 -17.03
CA ASP A 141 -24.97 -18.91 -18.21
C ASP A 141 -23.95 -17.75 -18.18
N PHE A 142 -23.26 -17.57 -17.04
CA PHE A 142 -22.47 -16.37 -16.69
C PHE A 142 -23.23 -15.04 -16.91
N ARG A 143 -24.48 -14.98 -16.46
CA ARG A 143 -25.34 -13.79 -16.63
C ARG A 143 -25.97 -13.34 -15.31
N LEU A 144 -26.27 -12.05 -15.23
CA LEU A 144 -27.07 -11.50 -14.13
C LEU A 144 -28.55 -11.90 -14.30
N LEU A 145 -29.22 -12.20 -13.19
CA LEU A 145 -30.61 -12.64 -13.17
C LEU A 145 -31.62 -11.49 -13.31
N GLY A 146 -31.20 -10.24 -13.12
CA GLY A 146 -32.02 -9.05 -13.33
C GLY A 146 -32.96 -8.74 -12.16
N LYS A 147 -32.67 -9.19 -10.94
CA LYS A 147 -33.53 -8.88 -9.77
C LYS A 147 -33.43 -7.43 -9.31
N SER A 148 -32.25 -6.82 -9.45
CA SER A 148 -31.99 -5.40 -9.15
C SER A 148 -32.48 -4.95 -7.75
N GLU A 149 -32.01 -5.63 -6.70
CA GLU A 149 -32.31 -5.27 -5.31
C GLU A 149 -31.60 -3.98 -4.87
N ASP A 150 -32.21 -3.22 -3.95
CA ASP A 150 -31.58 -2.03 -3.34
C ASP A 150 -30.34 -2.41 -2.52
N GLY A 151 -29.18 -1.92 -2.95
CA GLY A 151 -27.89 -2.14 -2.31
C GLY A 151 -27.56 -1.21 -1.14
N LYS A 152 -28.48 -0.31 -0.72
CA LYS A 152 -28.26 0.64 0.39
C LYS A 152 -27.74 -0.08 1.65
N GLY A 153 -26.58 0.34 2.16
CA GLY A 153 -25.89 -0.27 3.32
C GLY A 153 -25.23 -1.64 3.05
N ARG A 154 -25.48 -2.25 1.89
CA ARG A 154 -24.78 -3.45 1.37
C ARG A 154 -23.57 -3.07 0.49
N CYS A 155 -23.65 -1.92 -0.18
CA CYS A 155 -22.68 -1.39 -1.13
C CYS A 155 -22.61 0.15 -1.00
N PRO A 156 -21.43 0.78 -1.14
CA PRO A 156 -21.30 2.24 -1.16
C PRO A 156 -22.02 2.90 -2.35
N PHE A 157 -22.34 4.18 -2.20
CA PHE A 157 -22.89 5.04 -3.25
C PHE A 157 -21.78 5.59 -4.16
N ASP A 158 -20.71 6.08 -3.53
CA ASP A 158 -19.57 6.68 -4.21
C ASP A 158 -18.47 5.63 -4.46
N PRO A 159 -17.86 5.54 -5.65
CA PRO A 159 -16.75 4.61 -5.88
C PRO A 159 -15.50 4.88 -5.01
N ALA A 160 -15.37 6.05 -4.38
CA ALA A 160 -14.32 6.40 -3.42
C ALA A 160 -14.71 6.20 -1.94
N GLN A 161 -15.96 5.86 -1.62
CA GLN A 161 -16.35 5.50 -0.24
C GLN A 161 -15.74 4.15 0.16
N SER A 162 -15.38 4.05 1.45
CA SER A 162 -14.88 2.81 2.04
C SER A 162 -15.97 1.74 2.13
N TYR A 163 -15.55 0.47 2.04
CA TYR A 163 -16.46 -0.67 2.06
C TYR A 163 -15.74 -1.95 2.48
N THR A 164 -16.48 -2.85 3.12
CA THR A 164 -16.06 -4.23 3.32
C THR A 164 -17.28 -5.14 3.39
N SER A 165 -17.14 -6.43 3.04
CA SER A 165 -18.22 -7.40 3.16
C SER A 165 -17.72 -8.84 3.30
N VAL A 166 -18.52 -9.67 3.96
CA VAL A 166 -18.35 -11.14 4.02
C VAL A 166 -19.72 -11.81 3.97
N MET A 167 -19.83 -12.92 3.24
CA MET A 167 -21.01 -13.78 3.25
C MET A 167 -20.85 -14.88 4.29
N VAL A 168 -21.84 -15.03 5.17
CA VAL A 168 -21.83 -16.01 6.26
C VAL A 168 -23.16 -16.76 6.25
N ASP A 169 -23.12 -18.06 5.93
CA ASP A 169 -24.29 -18.96 5.90
C ASP A 169 -25.45 -18.47 4.99
N GLY A 170 -25.15 -17.67 3.97
CA GLY A 170 -26.12 -17.06 3.05
C GLY A 170 -26.62 -15.67 3.46
N GLU A 171 -26.16 -15.13 4.59
CA GLU A 171 -26.43 -13.77 5.05
C GLU A 171 -25.22 -12.86 4.76
N LEU A 172 -25.45 -11.68 4.18
CA LEU A 172 -24.39 -10.74 3.86
C LEU A 172 -24.15 -9.80 5.05
N TYR A 173 -22.93 -9.81 5.57
CA TYR A 173 -22.43 -8.84 6.53
C TYR A 173 -21.62 -7.77 5.78
N SER A 174 -21.91 -6.49 6.00
CA SER A 174 -21.28 -5.37 5.30
C SER A 174 -20.97 -4.19 6.24
N GLY A 175 -19.87 -3.48 5.95
CA GLY A 175 -19.50 -2.21 6.59
C GLY A 175 -19.25 -1.17 5.51
N THR A 176 -20.07 -0.12 5.41
CA THR A 176 -19.95 0.95 4.39
C THR A 176 -20.82 2.16 4.76
N SER A 177 -21.16 3.06 3.82
CA SER A 177 -22.14 4.12 4.03
C SER A 177 -23.57 3.70 3.64
N PHE A 178 -24.54 4.18 4.41
CA PHE A 178 -25.96 4.06 4.15
C PHE A 178 -26.50 5.17 3.24
N ASN A 179 -25.77 6.26 2.97
CA ASN A 179 -26.28 7.41 2.20
C ASN A 179 -25.35 7.93 1.09
N PHE A 180 -25.93 8.76 0.22
CA PHE A 180 -25.25 9.37 -0.94
C PHE A 180 -24.00 10.18 -0.56
N LEU A 181 -24.05 10.89 0.58
CA LEU A 181 -22.98 11.82 1.01
C LEU A 181 -21.80 11.13 1.70
N GLY A 182 -21.97 9.88 2.18
CA GLY A 182 -20.98 9.18 2.98
C GLY A 182 -21.06 9.46 4.49
N SER A 183 -22.04 10.26 4.95
CA SER A 183 -22.11 10.74 6.33
C SER A 183 -22.77 9.76 7.30
N GLU A 184 -23.53 8.79 6.80
CA GLU A 184 -24.19 7.75 7.60
C GLU A 184 -23.39 6.43 7.51
N PRO A 185 -22.47 6.14 8.44
CA PRO A 185 -21.78 4.85 8.46
C PRO A 185 -22.67 3.74 9.04
N ILE A 186 -22.56 2.54 8.50
CA ILE A 186 -23.35 1.39 8.94
C ILE A 186 -22.52 0.11 8.94
N ILE A 187 -22.63 -0.69 10.01
CA ILE A 187 -22.35 -2.13 9.97
C ILE A 187 -23.71 -2.85 9.96
N PHE A 188 -23.93 -3.63 8.91
CA PHE A 188 -25.23 -4.17 8.54
C PHE A 188 -25.15 -5.68 8.32
N ARG A 189 -26.24 -6.40 8.64
CA ARG A 189 -26.52 -7.73 8.12
C ARG A 189 -27.76 -7.69 7.26
N HIS A 190 -27.61 -8.02 5.99
CA HIS A 190 -28.72 -8.32 5.11
C HIS A 190 -29.09 -9.81 5.20
N SER A 191 -30.27 -10.07 5.75
CA SER A 191 -30.91 -11.38 5.84
C SER A 191 -32.37 -11.25 5.39
N PRO A 192 -32.95 -12.23 4.67
CA PRO A 192 -34.39 -12.28 4.43
C PRO A 192 -35.23 -12.47 5.69
N GLN A 193 -34.63 -12.89 6.80
CA GLN A 193 -35.33 -13.24 8.05
C GLN A 193 -35.16 -12.19 9.15
N SER A 194 -33.93 -11.68 9.36
CA SER A 194 -33.65 -10.68 10.40
C SER A 194 -32.48 -9.76 10.03
N GLN A 195 -32.81 -8.58 9.52
CA GLN A 195 -31.85 -7.51 9.26
C GLN A 195 -31.45 -6.79 10.57
N LEU A 196 -30.15 -6.57 10.77
CA LEU A 196 -29.61 -5.81 11.90
C LEU A 196 -28.69 -4.69 11.42
N ARG A 197 -28.87 -3.48 11.95
CA ARG A 197 -27.99 -2.31 11.73
C ARG A 197 -27.33 -1.83 13.02
N THR A 198 -26.22 -1.09 12.92
CA THR A 198 -25.69 -0.30 14.03
C THR A 198 -26.66 0.82 14.44
N GLU A 199 -26.48 1.40 15.63
CA GLU A 199 -27.06 2.70 15.92
C GLU A 199 -26.31 3.79 15.14
N TYR A 200 -27.05 4.77 14.61
CA TYR A 200 -26.47 5.93 13.94
C TYR A 200 -26.11 6.96 15.01
N ALA A 201 -24.99 6.72 15.68
CA ALA A 201 -24.51 7.53 16.80
C ALA A 201 -22.97 7.48 16.88
N VAL A 202 -22.35 8.62 17.18
CA VAL A 202 -20.89 8.78 17.32
C VAL A 202 -20.22 7.74 18.25
N PRO A 203 -20.80 7.32 19.40
CA PRO A 203 -20.25 6.22 20.20
C PRO A 203 -20.02 4.92 19.41
N TRP A 204 -20.91 4.60 18.46
CA TRP A 204 -20.89 3.37 17.70
C TRP A 204 -19.90 3.44 16.54
N LEU A 205 -20.02 4.46 15.69
CA LEU A 205 -19.18 4.66 14.50
C LEU A 205 -18.98 6.17 14.26
N ASN A 206 -17.73 6.63 14.23
CA ASN A 206 -17.41 8.06 14.10
C ASN A 206 -16.56 8.35 12.86
N GLU A 207 -17.19 8.64 11.71
CA GLU A 207 -16.50 8.81 10.41
C GLU A 207 -15.54 7.65 10.04
N PRO A 208 -15.99 6.36 10.06
CA PRO A 208 -15.13 5.22 9.79
C PRO A 208 -14.77 5.05 8.30
N SER A 209 -13.51 4.71 8.05
CA SER A 209 -13.02 4.09 6.83
C SER A 209 -12.92 2.57 7.02
N PHE A 210 -13.84 1.82 6.42
CA PHE A 210 -13.88 0.35 6.47
C PHE A 210 -12.77 -0.29 5.63
N VAL A 211 -12.22 -1.38 6.13
CA VAL A 211 -11.05 -2.06 5.55
C VAL A 211 -11.34 -3.55 5.32
N TYR A 212 -11.65 -4.31 6.37
CA TYR A 212 -11.78 -5.76 6.28
C TYR A 212 -12.91 -6.30 7.16
N ALA A 213 -13.52 -7.41 6.76
CA ALA A 213 -14.46 -8.17 7.56
C ALA A 213 -14.39 -9.66 7.21
N ASP A 214 -14.49 -10.53 8.22
CA ASP A 214 -14.45 -11.98 8.07
C ASP A 214 -15.08 -12.67 9.29
N VAL A 215 -15.50 -13.92 9.11
CA VAL A 215 -16.04 -14.78 10.17
C VAL A 215 -14.95 -15.67 10.77
N ILE A 216 -14.81 -15.61 12.08
CA ILE A 216 -14.09 -16.63 12.86
C ILE A 216 -15.15 -17.53 13.49
N ARG A 217 -15.13 -18.80 13.09
CA ARG A 217 -16.05 -19.82 13.58
C ARG A 217 -15.65 -20.30 14.97
N ALA A 218 -16.63 -20.71 15.77
CA ALA A 218 -16.37 -21.38 17.04
C ALA A 218 -15.58 -22.70 16.80
N PRO A 219 -14.66 -23.10 17.70
CA PRO A 219 -13.90 -24.34 17.55
C PRO A 219 -14.84 -25.55 17.60
N ALA A 220 -14.55 -26.60 16.82
CA ALA A 220 -15.46 -27.75 16.64
C ALA A 220 -15.80 -28.53 17.92
N SER A 221 -15.01 -28.39 19.00
CA SER A 221 -15.29 -28.96 20.33
C SER A 221 -16.30 -28.13 21.15
N ASN A 222 -16.45 -26.84 20.82
CA ASN A 222 -17.30 -25.81 21.43
C ASN A 222 -17.79 -26.08 22.87
N PRO A 223 -16.90 -26.22 23.87
CA PRO A 223 -17.28 -26.64 25.23
C PRO A 223 -18.15 -25.59 25.94
N GLU A 224 -17.92 -24.31 25.64
CA GLU A 224 -18.69 -23.19 26.19
C GLU A 224 -20.00 -22.94 25.44
N GLY A 225 -20.25 -23.67 24.34
CA GLY A 225 -21.44 -23.50 23.49
C GLY A 225 -21.55 -22.11 22.89
N ASP A 226 -20.42 -21.45 22.68
CA ASP A 226 -20.27 -20.08 22.16
C ASP A 226 -20.64 -20.00 20.67
N ASP A 227 -20.80 -18.79 20.14
CA ASP A 227 -21.26 -18.52 18.78
C ASP A 227 -20.14 -18.04 17.86
N ASP A 228 -20.35 -18.21 16.55
CA ASP A 228 -19.50 -17.65 15.51
C ASP A 228 -19.47 -16.13 15.60
N LYS A 229 -18.34 -15.50 15.30
CA LYS A 229 -18.15 -14.05 15.41
C LYS A 229 -17.71 -13.46 14.07
N VAL A 230 -18.40 -12.42 13.63
CA VAL A 230 -18.02 -11.64 12.46
C VAL A 230 -17.28 -10.40 12.94
N TYR A 231 -16.02 -10.27 12.52
CA TYR A 231 -15.14 -9.17 12.89
C TYR A 231 -15.13 -8.11 11.79
N PHE A 232 -14.96 -6.85 12.19
CA PHE A 232 -14.84 -5.70 11.31
C PHE A 232 -13.60 -4.89 11.70
N PHE A 233 -12.83 -4.47 10.71
CA PHE A 233 -11.63 -3.66 10.87
C PHE A 233 -11.81 -2.37 10.07
N PHE A 234 -11.56 -1.24 10.74
CA PHE A 234 -11.76 0.09 10.19
C PHE A 234 -10.91 1.13 10.93
N THR A 235 -10.65 2.27 10.29
CA THR A 235 -10.07 3.45 10.95
C THR A 235 -11.16 4.48 11.17
N GLU A 236 -11.40 4.96 12.40
CA GLU A 236 -12.39 6.01 12.70
C GLU A 236 -11.77 7.22 13.38
N VAL A 237 -12.52 8.30 13.51
CA VAL A 237 -12.13 9.46 14.33
C VAL A 237 -12.27 9.12 15.82
N SER A 238 -11.17 9.26 16.55
CA SER A 238 -11.07 9.15 18.00
C SER A 238 -12.17 9.92 18.71
N VAL A 239 -12.79 9.28 19.71
CA VAL A 239 -13.65 9.96 20.69
C VAL A 239 -12.95 10.08 22.05
N GLU A 240 -11.96 9.22 22.30
CA GLU A 240 -11.31 9.04 23.59
C GLU A 240 -9.99 9.80 23.78
N TYR A 241 -9.46 10.41 22.71
CA TYR A 241 -8.33 11.35 22.78
C TYR A 241 -8.71 12.69 22.13
N GLU A 242 -8.53 13.77 22.89
CA GLU A 242 -8.50 15.15 22.39
C GLU A 242 -7.10 15.46 21.81
N PHE A 243 -7.04 16.07 20.63
CA PHE A 243 -5.79 16.45 19.96
C PHE A 243 -6.02 17.72 19.12
N PHE A 244 -4.95 18.34 18.60
CA PHE A 244 -5.08 19.61 17.85
C PHE A 244 -5.82 19.47 16.50
N SER A 245 -6.04 18.24 16.05
CA SER A 245 -6.78 17.86 14.86
C SER A 245 -7.49 16.53 15.11
N LYS A 246 -8.40 16.11 14.21
CA LYS A 246 -9.06 14.81 14.27
C LYS A 246 -8.01 13.68 14.30
N LEU A 247 -7.86 13.02 15.44
CA LEU A 247 -6.98 11.86 15.57
C LEU A 247 -7.69 10.63 15.01
N LEU A 248 -7.13 10.02 13.97
CA LEU A 248 -7.60 8.73 13.46
C LEU A 248 -7.10 7.59 14.34
N ILE A 249 -7.93 6.56 14.57
CA ILE A 249 -7.59 5.36 15.35
C ILE A 249 -8.11 4.11 14.64
N PRO A 250 -7.29 3.05 14.49
CA PRO A 250 -7.74 1.79 13.94
C PRO A 250 -8.45 0.97 15.02
N ARG A 251 -9.57 0.37 14.63
CA ARG A 251 -10.45 -0.46 15.47
C ARG A 251 -10.45 -1.90 14.98
N VAL A 252 -10.60 -2.80 15.94
CA VAL A 252 -11.26 -4.09 15.71
C VAL A 252 -12.62 -4.03 16.39
N ALA A 253 -13.65 -4.50 15.71
CA ALA A 253 -14.99 -4.67 16.26
C ALA A 253 -15.51 -6.06 15.96
N ARG A 254 -16.52 -6.53 16.70
CA ARG A 254 -17.23 -7.78 16.38
C ARG A 254 -18.72 -7.73 16.65
N VAL A 255 -19.43 -8.66 16.03
CA VAL A 255 -20.81 -9.06 16.34
C VAL A 255 -20.91 -10.59 16.37
N CYS A 256 -21.88 -11.13 17.11
CA CYS A 256 -22.20 -12.56 17.14
C CYS A 256 -23.11 -12.91 15.96
N LYS A 257 -22.91 -14.08 15.34
CA LYS A 257 -23.65 -14.49 14.15
C LYS A 257 -25.16 -14.66 14.43
N GLY A 258 -25.50 -15.32 15.53
CA GLY A 258 -26.85 -15.59 16.01
C GLY A 258 -27.53 -14.43 16.73
N ASP A 259 -27.01 -13.20 16.66
CA ASP A 259 -27.71 -12.01 17.16
C ASP A 259 -29.01 -11.79 16.34
N GLN A 260 -30.10 -11.46 17.05
CA GLN A 260 -31.44 -11.23 16.50
C GLN A 260 -31.97 -9.82 16.85
N GLY A 261 -31.16 -8.99 17.51
CA GLY A 261 -31.61 -7.74 18.11
C GLY A 261 -32.25 -7.94 19.47
N GLY A 262 -32.68 -6.84 20.09
CA GLY A 262 -33.41 -6.84 21.36
C GLY A 262 -34.92 -6.65 21.18
N GLN A 263 -35.71 -7.13 22.14
CA GLN A 263 -37.18 -7.13 22.06
C GLN A 263 -37.83 -5.75 22.24
N ARG A 264 -37.15 -4.82 22.92
CA ARG A 264 -37.63 -3.45 23.24
C ARG A 264 -36.53 -2.43 22.97
N THR A 265 -35.48 -2.45 23.78
CA THR A 265 -34.22 -1.77 23.49
C THR A 265 -33.51 -2.50 22.36
N LEU A 266 -32.86 -1.77 21.44
CA LEU A 266 -32.12 -2.33 20.28
C LEU A 266 -32.95 -3.22 19.33
N GLN A 267 -34.22 -2.88 19.08
CA GLN A 267 -35.03 -3.50 18.02
C GLN A 267 -34.40 -3.28 16.64
N LYS A 268 -34.19 -4.38 15.88
CA LYS A 268 -33.46 -4.39 14.59
C LYS A 268 -32.02 -3.80 14.68
N LYS A 269 -31.42 -3.77 15.87
CA LYS A 269 -30.05 -3.28 16.13
C LYS A 269 -29.20 -4.37 16.76
N TRP A 270 -27.89 -4.34 16.54
CA TRP A 270 -26.98 -5.29 17.18
C TRP A 270 -27.06 -5.22 18.72
N THR A 271 -27.09 -6.37 19.38
CA THR A 271 -26.94 -6.51 20.85
C THR A 271 -25.52 -6.95 21.24
N SER A 272 -24.76 -7.43 20.26
CA SER A 272 -23.41 -7.99 20.39
C SER A 272 -22.27 -7.08 19.88
N PHE A 273 -22.57 -5.88 19.40
CA PHE A 273 -21.58 -4.96 18.84
C PHE A 273 -20.65 -4.38 19.91
N LEU A 274 -19.37 -4.70 19.81
CA LEU A 274 -18.29 -4.07 20.58
C LEU A 274 -17.14 -3.67 19.65
N LYS A 275 -16.47 -2.55 19.95
CA LYS A 275 -15.22 -2.11 19.31
C LYS A 275 -14.13 -1.83 20.33
N ALA A 276 -12.89 -2.16 19.97
CA ALA A 276 -11.69 -1.91 20.76
C ALA A 276 -10.63 -1.22 19.89
N LYS A 277 -9.74 -0.44 20.53
CA LYS A 277 -8.57 0.14 19.87
C LYS A 277 -7.56 -0.95 19.52
N LEU A 278 -7.08 -0.97 18.28
CA LEU A 278 -6.03 -1.86 17.80
C LEU A 278 -4.70 -1.10 17.82
N LEU A 279 -3.71 -1.53 18.60
CA LEU A 279 -2.49 -0.74 18.80
C LEU A 279 -1.35 -1.20 17.89
N CYS A 280 -0.83 -0.33 17.03
CA CYS A 280 0.43 -0.56 16.30
C CYS A 280 1.38 0.63 16.51
N HIS A 281 2.47 0.39 17.25
CA HIS A 281 3.47 1.41 17.61
C HIS A 281 4.85 0.78 17.77
N SER A 282 5.90 1.54 17.46
CA SER A 282 7.31 1.18 17.74
C SER A 282 7.83 2.09 18.85
N ALA A 283 7.97 1.56 20.06
CA ALA A 283 8.52 2.30 21.20
C ALA A 283 9.99 2.69 21.00
N GLU A 284 10.79 1.82 20.35
CA GLU A 284 12.20 2.04 20.03
C GLU A 284 12.41 3.33 19.20
N ASN A 285 11.50 3.63 18.27
CA ASN A 285 11.57 4.77 17.36
C ASN A 285 10.55 5.89 17.69
N ASN A 286 9.77 5.76 18.77
CA ASN A 286 8.62 6.62 19.09
C ASN A 286 7.62 6.83 17.93
N LEU A 287 7.37 5.79 17.11
CA LEU A 287 6.45 5.84 15.98
C LEU A 287 5.09 5.23 16.33
N ILE A 288 4.00 5.89 15.91
CA ILE A 288 2.62 5.41 16.06
C ILE A 288 2.00 5.28 14.67
N PHE A 289 1.38 4.15 14.38
CA PHE A 289 0.75 3.84 13.10
C PHE A 289 -0.77 3.74 13.35
N ASN A 290 -1.46 4.85 13.11
CA ASN A 290 -2.81 5.13 13.60
C ASN A 290 -3.90 5.06 12.51
N VAL A 291 -3.54 4.58 11.32
CA VAL A 291 -4.47 4.24 10.24
C VAL A 291 -4.19 2.79 9.86
N VAL A 292 -5.20 1.94 9.83
CA VAL A 292 -5.11 0.59 9.23
C VAL A 292 -5.50 0.69 7.76
N ASN A 293 -4.68 0.09 6.89
CA ASN A 293 -4.86 0.08 5.43
C ASN A 293 -5.42 -1.25 4.94
N ASP A 294 -5.00 -2.37 5.56
CA ASP A 294 -5.47 -3.72 5.23
C ASP A 294 -5.31 -4.69 6.41
N VAL A 295 -6.09 -5.79 6.41
CA VAL A 295 -6.04 -6.85 7.42
C VAL A 295 -6.22 -8.24 6.78
N PHE A 296 -5.37 -9.19 7.16
CA PHE A 296 -5.44 -10.59 6.73
C PHE A 296 -5.52 -11.53 7.94
N ILE A 297 -6.56 -12.34 8.02
CA ILE A 297 -6.72 -13.35 9.09
C ILE A 297 -6.21 -14.70 8.58
N ARG A 298 -5.00 -15.10 9.00
CA ARG A 298 -4.50 -16.45 8.72
C ARG A 298 -5.19 -17.45 9.64
N LYS A 299 -6.14 -18.20 9.08
CA LYS A 299 -6.75 -19.39 9.70
C LYS A 299 -5.77 -20.56 9.57
N HIS A 300 -5.62 -21.36 10.62
CA HIS A 300 -4.65 -22.46 10.68
C HIS A 300 -5.35 -23.83 10.55
N PRO A 301 -4.87 -24.75 9.69
CA PRO A 301 -5.44 -26.11 9.60
C PRO A 301 -5.24 -26.95 10.86
N ASP A 302 -4.09 -26.80 11.53
CA ASP A 302 -3.63 -27.66 12.64
C ASP A 302 -4.34 -27.40 13.99
N SER A 303 -5.56 -26.87 13.96
CA SER A 303 -6.35 -26.43 15.13
C SER A 303 -5.67 -25.39 16.05
N THR A 304 -4.58 -24.76 15.61
CA THR A 304 -4.00 -23.60 16.32
C THR A 304 -4.83 -22.34 16.09
N GLU A 305 -4.75 -21.39 17.01
CA GLU A 305 -5.49 -20.13 16.95
C GLU A 305 -5.20 -19.32 15.66
N PRO A 306 -6.20 -18.69 15.02
CA PRO A 306 -5.96 -17.79 13.90
C PRO A 306 -5.10 -16.58 14.29
N THR A 307 -4.29 -16.08 13.36
CA THR A 307 -3.47 -14.87 13.57
C THR A 307 -3.95 -13.75 12.66
N ILE A 308 -4.25 -12.59 13.24
CA ILE A 308 -4.67 -11.38 12.51
C ILE A 308 -3.42 -10.57 12.18
N TYR A 309 -3.10 -10.37 10.91
CA TYR A 309 -2.05 -9.44 10.47
C TYR A 309 -2.70 -8.16 9.94
N GLY A 310 -2.16 -6.99 10.29
CA GLY A 310 -2.62 -5.71 9.78
C GLY A 310 -1.48 -4.85 9.26
N VAL A 311 -1.73 -4.15 8.16
CA VAL A 311 -0.86 -3.10 7.60
C VAL A 311 -1.36 -1.76 8.10
N PHE A 312 -0.45 -0.96 8.67
CA PHE A 312 -0.75 0.34 9.25
C PHE A 312 0.15 1.44 8.70
N THR A 313 -0.37 2.66 8.61
CA THR A 313 0.40 3.87 8.27
C THR A 313 0.29 4.93 9.36
N SER A 314 1.22 5.90 9.35
CA SER A 314 1.24 7.02 10.29
C SER A 314 0.71 8.31 9.67
N HIS A 315 -0.47 8.77 10.13
CA HIS A 315 -1.12 9.98 9.63
C HIS A 315 -0.32 11.26 9.95
N LEU A 316 0.38 11.27 11.10
CA LEU A 316 0.88 12.51 11.71
C LEU A 316 2.12 13.12 11.04
N ASN A 317 2.88 12.34 10.26
CA ASN A 317 4.22 12.74 9.80
C ASN A 317 4.35 12.88 8.26
N ASN A 318 3.48 12.26 7.46
CA ASN A 318 3.49 12.31 5.99
C ASN A 318 4.77 11.76 5.28
N VAL A 319 5.72 11.15 6.02
CA VAL A 319 7.02 10.62 5.49
C VAL A 319 6.89 9.21 4.86
N GLY A 320 5.70 8.82 4.39
CA GLY A 320 5.47 7.49 3.80
C GLY A 320 5.92 6.33 4.70
N LEU A 321 5.46 6.34 5.96
CA LEU A 321 5.82 5.37 6.98
C LEU A 321 4.75 4.27 7.09
N SER A 322 5.17 3.01 6.93
CA SER A 322 4.31 1.82 7.08
C SER A 322 4.84 0.88 8.16
N ALA A 323 3.93 0.15 8.80
CA ALA A 323 4.25 -0.95 9.71
C ALA A 323 3.32 -2.15 9.49
N VAL A 324 3.80 -3.33 9.87
CA VAL A 324 3.00 -4.56 9.94
C VAL A 324 2.94 -5.02 11.39
N CYS A 325 1.74 -5.06 11.96
CA CYS A 325 1.49 -5.63 13.29
C CYS A 325 0.71 -6.94 13.16
N ALA A 326 0.92 -7.87 14.10
CA ALA A 326 0.23 -9.15 14.15
C ALA A 326 -0.38 -9.35 15.55
N TYR A 327 -1.58 -9.92 15.62
CA TYR A 327 -2.40 -10.03 16.82
C TYR A 327 -2.98 -11.44 16.94
N SER A 328 -3.09 -11.95 18.17
CA SER A 328 -3.88 -13.15 18.50
C SER A 328 -5.37 -12.79 18.61
N VAL A 329 -6.24 -13.67 18.13
CA VAL A 329 -7.69 -13.59 18.36
C VAL A 329 -8.01 -13.70 19.84
N SER A 330 -7.25 -14.49 20.61
CA SER A 330 -7.40 -14.57 22.08
C SER A 330 -7.13 -13.24 22.78
N ALA A 331 -6.24 -12.39 22.26
CA ALA A 331 -6.01 -11.05 22.82
C ALA A 331 -7.17 -10.08 22.50
N VAL A 332 -7.79 -10.24 21.33
CA VAL A 332 -9.02 -9.50 20.95
C VAL A 332 -10.20 -9.95 21.83
N GLU A 333 -10.41 -11.26 21.99
CA GLU A 333 -11.51 -11.78 22.81
C GLU A 333 -11.27 -11.59 24.32
N GLU A 334 -10.04 -11.57 24.82
CA GLU A 334 -9.79 -11.20 26.22
C GLU A 334 -10.23 -9.76 26.52
N VAL A 335 -9.94 -8.82 25.63
CA VAL A 335 -10.45 -7.44 25.73
C VAL A 335 -11.99 -7.43 25.71
N PHE A 336 -12.64 -8.10 24.76
CA PHE A 336 -14.12 -8.10 24.68
C PHE A 336 -14.83 -8.87 25.81
N ALA A 337 -14.25 -9.96 26.32
CA ALA A 337 -14.86 -10.82 27.35
C ALA A 337 -14.54 -10.38 28.79
N LYS A 338 -13.39 -9.75 29.05
CA LYS A 338 -12.94 -9.39 30.41
C LYS A 338 -12.70 -7.89 30.58
N GLY A 339 -12.29 -7.19 29.53
CA GLY A 339 -11.89 -5.78 29.58
C GLY A 339 -12.98 -4.82 30.07
N LYS A 340 -12.55 -3.61 30.46
CA LYS A 340 -13.41 -2.50 30.87
C LYS A 340 -13.98 -1.76 29.66
N TYR A 341 -15.16 -1.19 29.84
CA TYR A 341 -15.82 -0.34 28.86
C TYR A 341 -15.44 1.12 29.06
N MET A 342 -15.55 1.96 28.04
CA MET A 342 -15.54 3.42 28.18
C MET A 342 -16.96 3.97 28.31
N HIS A 343 -17.10 5.11 28.98
CA HIS A 343 -18.34 5.87 29.11
C HIS A 343 -18.11 7.35 28.79
N SER A 344 -19.11 8.00 28.18
CA SER A 344 -19.14 9.43 27.87
C SER A 344 -19.57 10.28 29.08
N ALA A 345 -18.62 10.70 29.91
CA ALA A 345 -18.89 11.59 31.03
C ALA A 345 -18.99 13.06 30.57
N THR A 346 -20.05 13.76 30.98
CA THR A 346 -20.15 15.22 30.83
C THR A 346 -19.27 15.91 31.87
N VAL A 347 -18.24 16.62 31.44
CA VAL A 347 -17.43 17.49 32.30
C VAL A 347 -18.05 18.89 32.32
N GLU A 348 -17.92 19.60 33.43
CA GLU A 348 -18.64 20.86 33.69
C GLU A 348 -18.50 21.87 32.55
N GLN A 349 -19.65 22.44 32.14
CA GLN A 349 -19.78 23.51 31.15
C GLN A 349 -19.28 23.22 29.71
N SER A 350 -19.40 21.97 29.23
CA SER A 350 -19.95 21.58 27.90
C SER A 350 -19.25 20.39 27.22
N ASN A 351 -18.01 20.07 27.58
CA ASN A 351 -17.24 19.03 26.88
C ASN A 351 -17.57 17.62 27.40
N THR A 352 -17.98 16.74 26.49
CA THR A 352 -18.13 15.30 26.75
C THR A 352 -16.76 14.62 26.65
N LYS A 353 -16.33 13.92 27.70
CA LYS A 353 -15.05 13.18 27.72
C LYS A 353 -15.29 11.69 27.95
N TRP A 354 -14.54 10.86 27.24
CA TRP A 354 -14.61 9.41 27.42
C TRP A 354 -13.64 8.94 28.49
N VAL A 355 -14.15 8.14 29.43
CA VAL A 355 -13.40 7.65 30.60
C VAL A 355 -13.72 6.19 30.89
N ARG A 356 -12.80 5.49 31.58
CA ARG A 356 -12.97 4.11 32.04
C ARG A 356 -14.22 3.96 32.92
N TYR A 357 -15.14 3.09 32.51
CA TYR A 357 -16.29 2.71 33.32
C TYR A 357 -15.87 1.76 34.45
N ASN A 358 -15.96 2.26 35.69
CA ASN A 358 -15.58 1.52 36.90
C ASN A 358 -16.79 1.03 37.74
N GLY A 359 -18.02 1.24 37.27
CA GLY A 359 -19.23 0.76 37.94
C GLY A 359 -19.50 -0.74 37.74
N GLU A 360 -20.68 -1.19 38.18
CA GLU A 360 -21.12 -2.58 38.02
C GLU A 360 -21.56 -2.86 36.57
N VAL A 361 -21.03 -3.94 35.99
CA VAL A 361 -21.41 -4.42 34.66
C VAL A 361 -22.59 -5.39 34.78
N PRO A 362 -23.68 -5.21 34.01
CA PRO A 362 -24.83 -6.13 34.00
C PRO A 362 -24.48 -7.60 33.73
N LYS A 363 -25.41 -8.49 34.08
CA LYS A 363 -25.36 -9.93 33.75
C LYS A 363 -26.60 -10.34 32.96
N PRO A 364 -26.47 -11.09 31.84
CA PRO A 364 -25.23 -11.55 31.21
C PRO A 364 -24.38 -10.37 30.67
N ARG A 365 -23.10 -10.61 30.37
CA ARG A 365 -22.16 -9.53 30.01
C ARG A 365 -22.65 -8.80 28.74
N PRO A 366 -22.78 -7.45 28.75
CA PRO A 366 -23.10 -6.66 27.56
C PRO A 366 -22.12 -6.93 26.40
N GLY A 367 -22.64 -7.21 25.21
CA GLY A 367 -21.83 -7.54 24.03
C GLY A 367 -21.33 -9.00 23.94
N ALA A 368 -21.68 -9.87 24.88
CA ALA A 368 -21.36 -11.30 24.80
C ALA A 368 -22.34 -12.07 23.90
N CYS A 369 -21.88 -13.18 23.32
CA CYS A 369 -22.75 -14.11 22.59
C CYS A 369 -23.57 -14.96 23.56
N ILE A 370 -24.67 -15.56 23.08
CA ILE A 370 -25.54 -16.43 23.88
C ILE A 370 -24.87 -17.82 24.05
N ASN A 371 -23.91 -17.90 24.97
CA ASN A 371 -23.16 -19.10 25.34
C ASN A 371 -23.94 -20.02 26.33
N ASN A 372 -23.31 -21.09 26.81
CA ASN A 372 -23.91 -22.01 27.78
C ASN A 372 -24.23 -21.35 29.14
N GLU A 373 -23.48 -20.34 29.58
CA GLU A 373 -23.80 -19.59 30.81
C GLU A 373 -25.08 -18.76 30.65
N ALA A 374 -25.24 -18.08 29.52
CA ALA A 374 -26.46 -17.34 29.19
C ALA A 374 -27.69 -18.27 29.13
N ARG A 375 -27.54 -19.44 28.50
CA ARG A 375 -28.59 -20.48 28.44
C ARG A 375 -28.93 -21.04 29.83
N ALA A 376 -27.95 -21.24 30.70
CA ALA A 376 -28.17 -21.67 32.08
C ALA A 376 -28.92 -20.63 32.93
N MET A 377 -28.88 -19.34 32.53
CA MET A 377 -29.72 -18.26 33.08
C MET A 377 -31.07 -18.09 32.35
N ASN A 378 -31.44 -19.04 31.49
CA ASN A 378 -32.64 -19.06 30.62
C ASN A 378 -32.66 -18.03 29.47
N TYR A 379 -31.52 -17.43 29.11
CA TYR A 379 -31.43 -16.60 27.91
C TYR A 379 -31.08 -17.47 26.70
N THR A 380 -32.06 -17.71 25.82
CA THR A 380 -31.89 -18.58 24.63
C THR A 380 -31.59 -17.80 23.34
N SER A 381 -31.90 -16.50 23.31
CA SER A 381 -31.62 -15.57 22.20
C SER A 381 -31.36 -14.15 22.72
N SER A 382 -30.85 -13.26 21.86
CA SER A 382 -30.66 -11.84 22.19
C SER A 382 -31.98 -11.12 22.54
N LEU A 383 -33.11 -11.58 21.97
CA LEU A 383 -34.45 -11.05 22.25
C LEU A 383 -34.86 -11.27 23.73
N ASN A 384 -34.24 -12.23 24.42
CA ASN A 384 -34.55 -12.53 25.82
C ASN A 384 -33.66 -11.76 26.82
N LEU A 385 -32.66 -11.01 26.34
CA LEU A 385 -31.72 -10.29 27.21
C LEU A 385 -32.43 -9.20 28.04
N PRO A 386 -32.02 -8.95 29.29
CA PRO A 386 -32.62 -7.90 30.11
C PRO A 386 -32.42 -6.51 29.50
N ASP A 387 -33.45 -5.66 29.54
CA ASP A 387 -33.41 -4.29 29.03
C ASP A 387 -32.23 -3.47 29.60
N MET A 388 -31.80 -3.74 30.85
CA MET A 388 -30.60 -3.14 31.47
C MET A 388 -29.28 -3.54 30.76
N THR A 389 -29.16 -4.79 30.29
CA THR A 389 -27.99 -5.27 29.54
C THR A 389 -27.98 -4.65 28.15
N LEU A 390 -29.16 -4.56 27.51
CA LEU A 390 -29.35 -3.96 26.19
C LEU A 390 -29.11 -2.45 26.18
N GLN A 391 -29.53 -1.73 27.23
CA GLN A 391 -29.24 -0.31 27.38
C GLN A 391 -27.75 -0.07 27.67
N PHE A 392 -27.12 -0.91 28.50
CA PHE A 392 -25.69 -0.79 28.77
C PHE A 392 -24.85 -0.92 27.48
N ILE A 393 -25.08 -1.95 26.65
CA ILE A 393 -24.32 -2.10 25.40
C ILE A 393 -24.60 -0.96 24.40
N LYS A 394 -25.82 -0.41 24.39
CA LYS A 394 -26.17 0.74 23.56
C LYS A 394 -25.33 1.98 23.87
N ASP A 395 -25.09 2.22 25.17
CA ASP A 395 -24.38 3.41 25.64
C ASP A 395 -22.85 3.20 25.78
N HIS A 396 -22.40 1.93 25.83
CA HIS A 396 -21.00 1.54 26.06
C HIS A 396 -20.44 0.57 24.99
N PRO A 397 -20.50 0.89 23.68
CA PRO A 397 -19.99 0.01 22.62
C PRO A 397 -18.45 -0.02 22.51
N LEU A 398 -17.74 0.89 23.19
CA LEU A 398 -16.28 1.06 23.13
C LEU A 398 -15.60 0.45 24.36
N MET A 399 -14.59 -0.38 24.13
CA MET A 399 -13.68 -0.90 25.16
C MET A 399 -12.59 0.13 25.51
N ASP A 400 -12.27 0.20 26.80
CA ASP A 400 -11.21 1.04 27.38
C ASP A 400 -9.83 0.38 27.22
N ASP A 401 -9.78 -0.93 27.45
CA ASP A 401 -8.58 -1.73 27.19
C ASP A 401 -8.39 -1.95 25.69
N PHE A 402 -7.13 -1.95 25.24
CA PHE A 402 -6.73 -1.98 23.83
C PHE A 402 -5.95 -3.25 23.46
N VAL A 403 -6.08 -3.69 22.22
CA VAL A 403 -5.44 -4.92 21.72
C VAL A 403 -3.99 -4.61 21.32
N THR A 404 -3.02 -5.24 22.00
CA THR A 404 -1.59 -5.11 21.72
C THR A 404 -1.08 -6.18 20.75
N PRO A 405 -0.02 -5.91 19.95
CA PRO A 405 0.50 -6.86 18.98
C PRO A 405 1.38 -7.94 19.65
N VAL A 406 1.51 -9.10 19.01
CA VAL A 406 2.29 -10.25 19.49
C VAL A 406 3.76 -9.87 19.66
N GLY A 407 4.18 -9.70 20.91
CA GLY A 407 5.52 -9.23 21.31
C GLY A 407 5.62 -7.73 21.63
N ASN A 408 4.48 -7.03 21.75
CA ASN A 408 4.36 -5.61 22.06
C ASN A 408 5.17 -4.66 21.14
N LYS A 409 5.43 -5.10 19.90
CA LYS A 409 6.04 -4.29 18.84
C LYS A 409 5.55 -4.73 17.45
N PRO A 410 5.73 -3.93 16.38
CA PRO A 410 5.42 -4.34 15.02
C PRO A 410 6.39 -5.43 14.59
N LYS A 411 5.99 -6.27 13.63
CA LYS A 411 6.90 -7.22 12.98
C LYS A 411 7.85 -6.49 12.05
N LEU A 412 7.31 -5.63 11.18
CA LEU A 412 8.05 -4.82 10.22
C LEU A 412 7.70 -3.35 10.39
N VAL A 413 8.69 -2.47 10.19
CA VAL A 413 8.54 -1.02 10.00
C VAL A 413 9.37 -0.64 8.78
N LEU A 414 8.86 0.24 7.93
CA LEU A 414 9.58 0.83 6.79
C LEU A 414 9.25 2.31 6.61
N GLN A 415 10.22 3.04 6.07
CA GLN A 415 10.10 4.41 5.58
C GLN A 415 10.05 4.45 4.04
N ASN A 416 9.57 5.55 3.46
CA ASN A 416 9.50 5.82 2.01
C ASN A 416 8.56 4.87 1.21
N VAL A 417 7.81 4.00 1.90
CA VAL A 417 6.92 2.98 1.32
C VAL A 417 5.55 3.05 1.99
N ILE A 418 4.48 3.19 1.19
CA ILE A 418 3.10 3.06 1.64
C ILE A 418 2.59 1.69 1.22
N TYR A 419 2.42 0.78 2.18
CA TYR A 419 1.81 -0.52 1.94
C TYR A 419 0.28 -0.39 1.86
N THR A 420 -0.35 -1.08 0.90
CA THR A 420 -1.80 -1.00 0.62
C THR A 420 -2.55 -2.27 0.97
N GLN A 421 -1.94 -3.46 0.80
CA GLN A 421 -2.55 -4.76 1.10
C GLN A 421 -1.52 -5.76 1.63
N ILE A 422 -2.00 -6.82 2.29
CA ILE A 422 -1.21 -7.93 2.84
C ILE A 422 -1.90 -9.29 2.61
N VAL A 423 -1.12 -10.29 2.22
CA VAL A 423 -1.49 -11.70 2.38
C VAL A 423 -0.35 -12.47 3.04
N VAL A 424 -0.66 -13.52 3.79
CA VAL A 424 0.35 -14.31 4.54
C VAL A 424 0.18 -15.81 4.29
N ASP A 425 1.11 -16.40 3.53
CA ASP A 425 1.23 -17.86 3.41
C ASP A 425 2.08 -18.42 4.58
N ARG A 426 1.94 -19.72 4.83
CA ARG A 426 2.78 -20.48 5.76
C ARG A 426 3.38 -21.68 5.02
N VAL A 427 4.71 -21.66 4.87
CA VAL A 427 5.49 -22.69 4.19
C VAL A 427 6.35 -23.45 5.20
N LYS A 428 6.50 -24.76 5.00
CA LYS A 428 7.38 -25.60 5.81
C LYS A 428 8.69 -25.81 5.05
N ALA A 429 9.79 -25.28 5.61
CA ALA A 429 11.12 -25.38 5.03
C ALA A 429 11.71 -26.79 5.17
N LEU A 430 12.86 -27.05 4.52
CA LEU A 430 13.51 -28.37 4.52
C LEU A 430 14.10 -28.77 5.88
N ASP A 431 14.26 -27.83 6.82
CA ASP A 431 14.59 -28.10 8.23
C ASP A 431 13.37 -28.54 9.06
N GLY A 432 12.17 -28.52 8.46
CA GLY A 432 10.90 -28.86 9.10
C GLY A 432 10.24 -27.71 9.86
N ILE A 433 10.85 -26.53 9.92
CA ILE A 433 10.30 -25.34 10.57
C ILE A 433 9.26 -24.68 9.65
N SER A 434 8.18 -24.17 10.23
CA SER A 434 7.18 -23.37 9.50
C SER A 434 7.53 -21.89 9.54
N TYR A 435 7.58 -21.25 8.37
CA TYR A 435 7.80 -19.83 8.21
C TYR A 435 6.53 -19.15 7.69
N ASP A 436 6.17 -18.05 8.34
CA ASP A 436 5.07 -17.18 7.93
C ASP A 436 5.62 -16.13 6.97
N ILE A 437 5.18 -16.13 5.70
CA ILE A 437 5.70 -15.27 4.62
C ILE A 437 4.69 -14.17 4.31
N MET A 438 5.07 -12.92 4.53
CA MET A 438 4.23 -11.75 4.27
C MET A 438 4.48 -11.27 2.85
N PHE A 439 3.41 -11.14 2.06
CA PHE A 439 3.43 -10.50 0.76
C PHE A 439 2.68 -9.17 0.88
N LEU A 440 3.39 -8.06 0.68
CA LEU A 440 2.98 -6.71 1.04
C LEU A 440 2.98 -5.82 -0.20
N SER A 441 1.81 -5.38 -0.67
CA SER A 441 1.72 -4.56 -1.88
C SER A 441 1.84 -3.07 -1.60
N THR A 442 2.27 -2.27 -2.58
CA THR A 442 2.50 -0.83 -2.41
C THR A 442 1.56 0.07 -3.22
N ASP A 443 1.51 1.34 -2.81
CA ASP A 443 0.94 2.48 -3.54
C ASP A 443 1.55 2.67 -4.94
N LYS A 444 2.73 2.11 -5.20
CA LYS A 444 3.49 2.24 -6.45
C LYS A 444 3.49 0.95 -7.30
N GLY A 445 2.54 0.04 -7.06
CA GLY A 445 2.38 -1.16 -7.90
C GLY A 445 3.48 -2.20 -7.74
N MET A 446 4.09 -2.27 -6.56
CA MET A 446 5.13 -3.23 -6.22
C MET A 446 4.64 -4.21 -5.15
N LEU A 447 5.31 -5.35 -5.01
CA LEU A 447 5.04 -6.37 -4.00
C LEU A 447 6.34 -6.74 -3.28
N HIS A 448 6.40 -6.57 -1.97
CA HIS A 448 7.52 -7.02 -1.15
C HIS A 448 7.20 -8.37 -0.53
N LYS A 449 8.13 -9.32 -0.66
CA LYS A 449 8.09 -10.62 0.01
C LYS A 449 9.00 -10.59 1.23
N ALA A 450 8.43 -10.74 2.42
CA ALA A 450 9.15 -10.60 3.69
C ALA A 450 8.93 -11.80 4.62
N VAL A 451 9.94 -12.14 5.39
CA VAL A 451 9.94 -13.29 6.33
C VAL A 451 10.58 -12.89 7.66
N SER A 452 10.11 -13.49 8.75
CA SER A 452 10.75 -13.40 10.07
C SER A 452 11.84 -14.48 10.19
N GLN A 453 13.09 -14.08 10.36
CA GLN A 453 14.26 -14.96 10.54
C GLN A 453 15.10 -14.43 11.69
N ASP A 454 15.54 -15.31 12.61
CA ASP A 454 16.38 -14.96 13.76
C ASP A 454 15.87 -13.77 14.62
N THR A 455 14.53 -13.64 14.72
CA THR A 455 13.77 -12.57 15.38
C THR A 455 13.74 -11.20 14.68
N GLU A 456 14.40 -11.05 13.53
CA GLU A 456 14.33 -9.88 12.66
C GLU A 456 13.44 -10.15 11.42
N MET A 457 13.01 -9.10 10.72
CA MET A 457 12.35 -9.23 9.41
C MET A 457 13.36 -8.99 8.29
N ARG A 458 13.40 -9.89 7.29
CA ARG A 458 14.12 -9.72 6.01
C ARG A 458 13.11 -9.55 4.87
N ILE A 459 13.36 -8.60 3.97
CA ILE A 459 12.69 -8.56 2.67
C ILE A 459 13.56 -9.33 1.68
N ILE A 460 13.03 -10.45 1.18
CA ILE A 460 13.69 -11.35 0.23
C ILE A 460 13.77 -10.66 -1.14
N GLU A 461 12.65 -10.10 -1.60
CA GLU A 461 12.51 -9.54 -2.94
C GLU A 461 11.40 -8.48 -3.03
N GLU A 462 11.59 -7.55 -3.97
CA GLU A 462 10.67 -6.50 -4.41
C GLU A 462 10.30 -6.78 -5.87
N ILE A 463 9.01 -6.95 -6.16
CA ILE A 463 8.50 -7.33 -7.48
C ILE A 463 7.70 -6.15 -8.04
N VAL A 464 8.08 -5.63 -9.22
CA VAL A 464 7.26 -4.63 -9.93
C VAL A 464 6.10 -5.36 -10.62
N LEU A 465 4.88 -5.24 -10.09
CA LEU A 465 3.68 -5.90 -10.63
C LEU A 465 3.08 -5.13 -11.80
N PHE A 466 3.00 -3.80 -11.71
CA PHE A 466 2.30 -2.97 -12.70
C PHE A 466 3.24 -1.99 -13.42
N PRO A 467 3.12 -1.85 -14.76
CA PRO A 467 3.77 -0.74 -15.46
C PRO A 467 3.15 0.59 -15.00
N HIS A 468 3.94 1.67 -15.02
CA HIS A 468 3.53 3.00 -14.58
C HIS A 468 3.03 3.08 -13.12
N GLN A 469 3.61 2.25 -12.23
CA GLN A 469 3.48 2.33 -10.77
C GLN A 469 2.03 2.45 -10.25
N GLN A 470 1.11 1.67 -10.81
CA GLN A 470 -0.31 1.73 -10.42
C GLN A 470 -0.54 1.16 -9.01
N PRO A 471 -1.25 1.86 -8.10
CA PRO A 471 -1.52 1.37 -6.76
C PRO A 471 -2.23 0.00 -6.78
N VAL A 472 -1.74 -0.94 -5.97
CA VAL A 472 -2.45 -2.21 -5.75
C VAL A 472 -3.62 -1.96 -4.82
N GLN A 473 -4.83 -2.29 -5.27
CA GLN A 473 -6.11 -2.01 -4.60
C GLN A 473 -6.68 -3.23 -3.87
N THR A 474 -6.31 -4.44 -4.32
CA THR A 474 -6.74 -5.70 -3.72
C THR A 474 -5.67 -6.77 -3.94
N LEU A 475 -5.43 -7.61 -2.94
CA LEU A 475 -4.42 -8.68 -2.98
C LEU A 475 -5.04 -9.98 -2.47
N LEU A 476 -4.85 -11.08 -3.20
CA LEU A 476 -5.47 -12.37 -2.90
C LEU A 476 -4.47 -13.52 -3.11
N LEU A 477 -4.48 -14.48 -2.20
CA LEU A 477 -3.57 -15.64 -2.18
C LEU A 477 -4.35 -16.94 -2.49
N SER A 478 -3.81 -17.76 -3.40
CA SER A 478 -4.20 -19.16 -3.58
C SER A 478 -3.32 -20.05 -2.71
N ASN A 479 -3.93 -20.85 -1.84
CA ASN A 479 -3.26 -21.83 -0.99
C ASN A 479 -3.32 -23.25 -1.58
N LYS A 480 -4.15 -23.46 -2.62
CA LYS A 480 -4.32 -24.74 -3.34
C LYS A 480 -3.00 -25.43 -3.63
N GLU A 481 -2.91 -26.70 -3.20
CA GLU A 481 -1.71 -27.52 -3.35
C GLU A 481 -1.30 -27.65 -4.83
N GLY A 482 -0.01 -27.44 -5.13
CA GLY A 482 0.53 -27.42 -6.48
C GLY A 482 0.08 -26.25 -7.38
N LYS A 483 -0.73 -25.30 -6.88
CA LYS A 483 -1.29 -24.15 -7.65
C LYS A 483 -1.31 -22.85 -6.83
N ARG A 484 -0.23 -22.55 -6.10
CA ARG A 484 -0.14 -21.33 -5.28
C ARG A 484 0.30 -20.12 -6.10
N PHE A 485 -0.49 -19.06 -6.01
CA PHE A 485 -0.28 -17.79 -6.72
C PHE A 485 -0.80 -16.63 -5.88
N ILE A 486 -0.28 -15.45 -6.17
CA ILE A 486 -0.80 -14.17 -5.66
C ILE A 486 -1.43 -13.41 -6.82
N TYR A 487 -2.67 -12.96 -6.64
CA TYR A 487 -3.39 -12.12 -7.57
C TYR A 487 -3.48 -10.71 -6.99
N ALA A 488 -3.05 -9.71 -7.76
CA ALA A 488 -3.08 -8.30 -7.39
C ALA A 488 -3.95 -7.52 -8.38
N GLY A 489 -4.98 -6.82 -7.87
CA GLY A 489 -5.86 -5.97 -8.67
C GLY A 489 -5.49 -4.48 -8.56
N SER A 490 -5.67 -3.73 -9.64
CA SER A 490 -5.46 -2.27 -9.67
C SER A 490 -6.43 -1.55 -10.63
N ASN A 491 -6.21 -0.25 -10.83
CA ASN A 491 -6.95 0.53 -11.81
C ASN A 491 -6.82 0.01 -13.26
N THR A 492 -5.73 -0.67 -13.62
CA THR A 492 -5.42 -1.02 -15.03
C THR A 492 -5.57 -2.51 -15.37
N GLY A 493 -5.59 -3.40 -14.39
CA GLY A 493 -5.74 -4.84 -14.62
C GLY A 493 -5.57 -5.69 -13.36
N VAL A 494 -5.48 -7.00 -13.56
CA VAL A 494 -5.07 -7.98 -12.55
C VAL A 494 -3.73 -8.60 -12.96
N VAL A 495 -2.87 -8.86 -11.99
CA VAL A 495 -1.56 -9.50 -12.15
C VAL A 495 -1.52 -10.79 -11.34
N GLN A 496 -1.03 -11.87 -11.92
CA GLN A 496 -0.75 -13.13 -11.23
C GLN A 496 0.77 -13.33 -11.12
N SER A 497 1.24 -13.55 -9.90
CA SER A 497 2.62 -13.91 -9.56
C SER A 497 2.69 -15.30 -8.93
N PRO A 498 3.74 -16.10 -9.20
CA PRO A 498 4.10 -17.22 -8.32
C PRO A 498 4.55 -16.68 -6.94
N LEU A 499 4.68 -17.58 -5.96
CA LEU A 499 5.15 -17.23 -4.62
C LEU A 499 6.67 -16.99 -4.54
N ALA A 500 7.44 -17.49 -5.52
CA ALA A 500 8.89 -17.36 -5.61
C ALA A 500 9.36 -17.44 -7.07
N PHE A 501 10.59 -16.99 -7.33
CA PHE A 501 11.26 -17.07 -8.62
C PHE A 501 12.56 -17.88 -8.52
N CYS A 502 12.47 -19.07 -7.90
CA CYS A 502 13.64 -19.88 -7.58
C CYS A 502 14.49 -20.23 -8.82
N GLU A 503 13.86 -20.41 -9.99
CA GLU A 503 14.54 -20.74 -11.25
C GLU A 503 15.45 -19.64 -11.79
N LYS A 504 15.39 -18.42 -11.25
CA LYS A 504 16.30 -17.31 -11.58
C LYS A 504 17.69 -17.46 -10.95
N PHE A 505 17.84 -18.29 -9.92
CA PHE A 505 19.10 -18.45 -9.20
C PHE A 505 19.92 -19.61 -9.80
N THR A 506 20.88 -19.25 -10.66
CA THR A 506 21.66 -20.20 -11.46
C THR A 506 22.85 -20.83 -10.73
N SER A 507 23.15 -20.41 -9.49
CA SER A 507 24.23 -20.97 -8.68
C SER A 507 23.74 -21.39 -7.29
N CYS A 508 24.43 -22.36 -6.68
CA CYS A 508 24.15 -22.79 -5.31
C CYS A 508 24.28 -21.63 -4.31
N LYS A 509 25.33 -20.81 -4.46
CA LYS A 509 25.59 -19.69 -3.55
C LYS A 509 24.49 -18.63 -3.67
N ASP A 510 24.06 -18.28 -4.88
CA ASP A 510 22.92 -17.37 -5.08
C ASP A 510 21.62 -17.90 -4.48
N CYS A 511 21.31 -19.18 -4.74
CA CYS A 511 20.12 -19.88 -4.28
C CYS A 511 20.04 -19.91 -2.74
N ILE A 512 21.13 -20.25 -2.06
CA ILE A 512 21.21 -20.25 -0.60
C ILE A 512 21.14 -18.82 -0.03
N LEU A 513 21.81 -17.85 -0.65
CA LEU A 513 21.83 -16.46 -0.18
C LEU A 513 20.49 -15.73 -0.31
N THR A 514 19.53 -16.26 -1.07
CA THR A 514 18.13 -15.80 -1.02
C THR A 514 17.62 -15.77 0.43
N ARG A 515 17.92 -16.85 1.18
CA ARG A 515 17.25 -17.24 2.43
C ARG A 515 15.73 -17.35 2.27
N ASP A 516 15.28 -17.78 1.09
CA ASP A 516 13.88 -17.93 0.73
C ASP A 516 13.35 -19.33 1.12
N PRO A 517 12.37 -19.45 2.02
CA PRO A 517 11.84 -20.75 2.44
C PRO A 517 11.18 -21.58 1.33
N TYR A 518 10.80 -20.99 0.18
CA TYR A 518 10.32 -21.76 -0.98
C TYR A 518 11.47 -22.34 -1.81
N CYS A 519 12.68 -21.77 -1.77
CA CYS A 519 13.76 -22.13 -2.69
C CYS A 519 14.81 -23.05 -2.07
N ALA A 520 15.21 -24.08 -2.82
CA ALA A 520 16.32 -24.96 -2.47
C ALA A 520 17.21 -25.24 -3.69
N TRP A 521 18.49 -25.51 -3.46
CA TRP A 521 19.41 -25.93 -4.52
C TRP A 521 19.35 -27.44 -4.71
N HIS A 522 19.22 -27.89 -5.97
CA HIS A 522 19.24 -29.30 -6.31
C HIS A 522 20.61 -29.67 -6.92
N PRO A 523 21.48 -30.42 -6.20
CA PRO A 523 22.87 -30.65 -6.62
C PRO A 523 23.01 -31.41 -7.94
N VAL A 524 22.08 -32.34 -8.21
CA VAL A 524 22.10 -33.19 -9.42
C VAL A 524 21.64 -32.42 -10.66
N LYS A 525 20.53 -31.67 -10.56
CA LYS A 525 20.03 -30.82 -11.67
C LYS A 525 20.89 -29.56 -11.86
N ARG A 526 21.70 -29.18 -10.85
CA ARG A 526 22.51 -27.95 -10.82
C ARG A 526 21.67 -26.69 -11.02
N SER A 527 20.52 -26.66 -10.37
CA SER A 527 19.54 -25.58 -10.45
C SER A 527 18.95 -25.28 -9.07
N CYS A 528 18.58 -24.03 -8.84
CA CYS A 528 17.68 -23.66 -7.75
C CYS A 528 16.23 -23.98 -8.16
N VAL A 529 15.44 -24.50 -7.22
CA VAL A 529 14.09 -25.04 -7.47
C VAL A 529 13.14 -24.68 -6.33
N ASP A 530 11.83 -24.71 -6.62
CA ASP A 530 10.77 -24.51 -5.63
C ASP A 530 10.42 -25.84 -4.93
N ILE A 531 10.46 -25.86 -3.60
CA ILE A 531 10.19 -27.06 -2.79
C ILE A 531 8.72 -27.51 -2.81
N LEU A 532 7.80 -26.66 -3.30
CA LEU A 532 6.39 -27.03 -3.52
C LEU A 532 6.15 -27.80 -4.83
N HIS A 533 7.14 -27.80 -5.73
CA HIS A 533 7.05 -28.42 -7.05
C HIS A 533 8.06 -29.56 -7.27
N GLU A 534 9.04 -29.75 -6.37
CA GLU A 534 10.06 -30.79 -6.43
C GLU A 534 9.99 -31.74 -5.23
N SER A 535 10.18 -33.05 -5.47
CA SER A 535 10.14 -34.05 -4.41
C SER A 535 11.51 -34.23 -3.76
N ASN A 536 11.63 -33.90 -2.46
CA ASN A 536 12.83 -34.16 -1.66
C ASN A 536 12.86 -35.58 -1.06
N ALA A 537 12.30 -36.57 -1.75
CA ALA A 537 12.16 -37.94 -1.23
C ALA A 537 13.51 -38.67 -1.04
N ASP A 538 14.57 -38.21 -1.69
CA ASP A 538 15.95 -38.69 -1.53
C ASP A 538 16.79 -37.86 -0.54
N GLY A 539 16.23 -36.77 -0.02
CA GLY A 539 16.94 -35.82 0.86
C GLY A 539 18.05 -35.01 0.17
N SER A 540 18.08 -34.96 -1.17
CA SER A 540 19.18 -34.34 -1.92
C SER A 540 19.11 -32.81 -2.01
N LEU A 541 17.96 -32.18 -1.71
CA LEU A 541 17.81 -30.72 -1.82
C LEU A 541 18.52 -29.98 -0.67
N MET A 542 19.23 -28.90 -1.02
CA MET A 542 19.98 -28.08 -0.08
C MET A 542 19.29 -26.73 0.15
N GLN A 543 18.89 -26.46 1.38
CA GLN A 543 18.37 -25.16 1.84
C GLN A 543 19.03 -24.77 3.15
N LYS A 544 19.39 -23.50 3.32
CA LYS A 544 20.04 -22.93 4.51
C LYS A 544 19.52 -21.52 4.76
N LEU A 545 18.50 -21.38 5.60
CA LEU A 545 17.83 -20.10 5.83
C LEU A 545 18.63 -19.11 6.70
N ASN A 546 19.68 -19.59 7.38
CA ASN A 546 20.75 -18.75 7.93
C ASN A 546 21.70 -18.20 6.85
N GLY A 547 21.58 -18.62 5.59
CA GLY A 547 22.40 -18.19 4.46
C GLY A 547 23.80 -18.81 4.40
N ASP A 548 24.07 -19.87 5.16
CA ASP A 548 25.36 -20.57 5.15
C ASP A 548 25.58 -21.31 3.83
N ALA A 549 26.32 -20.67 2.92
CA ALA A 549 26.69 -21.22 1.63
C ALA A 549 28.01 -22.02 1.63
N THR A 550 28.59 -22.36 2.79
CA THR A 550 29.87 -23.13 2.86
C THR A 550 29.76 -24.54 2.29
N GLN A 551 28.56 -25.12 2.30
CA GLN A 551 28.29 -26.46 1.76
C GLN A 551 28.13 -26.45 0.22
N CYS A 552 28.02 -25.28 -0.41
CA CYS A 552 27.97 -25.19 -1.87
C CYS A 552 29.34 -25.54 -2.48
N PRO A 553 29.38 -26.40 -3.52
CA PRO A 553 30.63 -26.69 -4.21
C PRO A 553 31.21 -25.41 -4.84
N ASP A 554 32.52 -25.21 -4.73
CA ASP A 554 33.19 -24.14 -5.45
C ASP A 554 33.13 -24.40 -6.97
N SER A 555 32.24 -23.65 -7.62
CA SER A 555 31.78 -23.91 -8.97
C SER A 555 32.84 -23.55 -10.02
N ALA A 556 33.65 -24.53 -10.38
CA ALA A 556 34.64 -24.42 -11.46
C ALA A 556 34.04 -24.24 -12.87
N GLU A 557 32.72 -24.42 -13.04
CA GLU A 557 32.14 -24.76 -14.36
C GLU A 557 31.16 -23.74 -14.98
N ILE A 558 30.79 -22.64 -14.30
CA ILE A 558 30.02 -21.54 -14.94
C ILE A 558 30.59 -20.16 -14.57
N GLN A 559 31.89 -19.95 -14.77
CA GLN A 559 32.44 -18.59 -14.82
C GLN A 559 32.12 -17.97 -16.19
N LYS A 560 31.28 -16.92 -16.25
CA LYS A 560 31.08 -16.13 -17.48
C LYS A 560 32.42 -15.48 -17.83
N SER A 561 33.15 -16.08 -18.77
CA SER A 561 34.48 -15.63 -19.20
C SER A 561 34.37 -14.78 -20.46
N MET A 562 34.71 -13.50 -20.36
CA MET A 562 34.66 -12.54 -21.48
C MET A 562 36.08 -12.11 -21.86
N LYS A 563 36.43 -12.25 -23.14
CA LYS A 563 37.72 -11.80 -23.68
C LYS A 563 37.60 -10.39 -24.25
N HIS A 564 38.57 -9.54 -23.92
CA HIS A 564 38.69 -8.17 -24.40
C HIS A 564 40.05 -7.96 -25.04
N THR A 565 40.06 -7.70 -26.35
CA THR A 565 41.29 -7.34 -27.09
C THR A 565 41.36 -5.83 -27.21
N VAL A 566 42.37 -5.22 -26.57
CA VAL A 566 42.43 -3.77 -26.29
C VAL A 566 43.72 -3.18 -26.85
N LYS A 567 43.66 -1.96 -27.41
CA LYS A 567 44.85 -1.28 -27.94
C LYS A 567 45.61 -0.54 -26.84
N SER A 568 46.94 -0.62 -26.88
CA SER A 568 47.78 0.16 -25.98
C SER A 568 47.45 1.67 -26.08
N GLY A 569 47.20 2.31 -24.93
CA GLY A 569 46.75 3.70 -24.81
C GLY A 569 45.24 3.93 -24.88
N SER A 570 44.42 2.91 -25.18
CA SER A 570 42.95 3.03 -25.20
C SER A 570 42.30 2.73 -23.84
N THR A 571 40.97 2.83 -23.75
CA THR A 571 40.18 2.58 -22.53
C THR A 571 39.32 1.34 -22.73
N VAL A 572 39.15 0.53 -21.69
CA VAL A 572 38.23 -0.63 -21.69
C VAL A 572 37.27 -0.57 -20.50
N GLU A 573 36.05 -1.04 -20.69
CA GLU A 573 35.02 -1.19 -19.66
C GLU A 573 34.72 -2.68 -19.44
N LEU A 574 34.70 -3.11 -18.19
CA LEU A 574 34.51 -4.49 -17.78
C LEU A 574 33.18 -4.60 -16.99
N GLU A 575 32.11 -5.00 -17.68
CA GLU A 575 30.76 -5.17 -17.10
C GLU A 575 30.69 -6.26 -16.02
N CYS A 576 30.17 -5.90 -14.84
CA CYS A 576 29.86 -6.82 -13.75
C CYS A 576 28.56 -6.42 -13.05
N THR A 577 27.50 -7.19 -13.27
CA THR A 577 26.17 -6.93 -12.69
C THR A 577 25.88 -7.84 -11.50
N GLN A 578 25.48 -7.28 -10.36
CA GLN A 578 24.98 -8.03 -9.21
C GLN A 578 23.48 -7.77 -9.01
N LYS A 579 22.74 -8.79 -8.57
CA LYS A 579 21.29 -8.71 -8.28
C LYS A 579 20.95 -8.39 -6.82
N SER A 580 21.85 -8.72 -5.88
CA SER A 580 21.67 -8.40 -4.47
C SER A 580 22.05 -6.96 -4.17
N LYS A 581 21.07 -6.12 -3.81
CA LYS A 581 21.23 -4.75 -3.28
C LYS A 581 22.01 -4.71 -1.95
N LEU A 582 22.14 -5.85 -1.26
CA LEU A 582 22.89 -5.99 0.00
C LEU A 582 24.34 -6.47 -0.21
N ALA A 583 24.76 -6.67 -1.46
CA ALA A 583 26.11 -7.11 -1.80
C ALA A 583 26.93 -5.98 -2.42
N SER A 584 28.22 -5.94 -2.09
CA SER A 584 29.20 -5.03 -2.69
C SER A 584 30.00 -5.73 -3.79
N LEU A 585 30.40 -4.98 -4.83
CA LEU A 585 31.33 -5.47 -5.86
C LEU A 585 32.78 -5.27 -5.43
N VAL A 586 33.58 -6.32 -5.54
CA VAL A 586 35.01 -6.35 -5.23
C VAL A 586 35.77 -6.89 -6.43
N TRP A 587 36.75 -6.15 -6.93
CA TRP A 587 37.56 -6.55 -8.08
C TRP A 587 38.90 -7.14 -7.65
N GLN A 588 39.32 -8.20 -8.35
CA GLN A 588 40.65 -8.79 -8.27
C GLN A 588 41.34 -8.74 -9.64
N PHE A 589 42.66 -8.62 -9.64
CA PHE A 589 43.51 -8.72 -10.83
C PHE A 589 44.57 -9.79 -10.60
N ASN A 590 44.61 -10.80 -11.47
CA ASN A 590 45.47 -11.97 -11.36
C ASN A 590 45.44 -12.64 -9.97
N LYS A 591 44.24 -12.74 -9.38
CA LYS A 591 43.90 -13.24 -8.03
C LYS A 591 44.27 -12.35 -6.83
N GLU A 592 44.96 -11.22 -7.05
CA GLU A 592 45.21 -10.24 -5.99
C GLU A 592 44.10 -9.17 -5.94
N PRO A 593 43.77 -8.59 -4.77
CA PRO A 593 42.83 -7.48 -4.69
C PRO A 593 43.26 -6.29 -5.56
N LEU A 594 42.36 -5.80 -6.43
CA LEU A 594 42.67 -4.73 -7.36
C LEU A 594 42.86 -3.40 -6.62
N LYS A 595 44.08 -2.87 -6.64
CA LYS A 595 44.41 -1.55 -6.09
C LYS A 595 43.93 -0.47 -7.06
N THR A 596 42.74 0.06 -6.79
CA THR A 596 42.13 1.12 -7.61
C THR A 596 42.89 2.45 -7.49
N GLU A 597 43.54 2.85 -8.57
CA GLU A 597 44.24 4.14 -8.69
C GLU A 597 43.35 5.17 -9.41
N LEU A 598 43.17 6.35 -8.82
CA LEU A 598 42.16 7.35 -9.23
C LEU A 598 42.25 7.85 -10.69
N HIS A 599 43.43 7.77 -11.31
CA HIS A 599 43.67 8.21 -12.70
C HIS A 599 43.69 7.05 -13.71
N LYS A 600 43.52 5.80 -13.24
CA LYS A 600 43.72 4.57 -14.00
C LYS A 600 42.48 3.67 -13.97
N HIS A 601 41.83 3.60 -12.81
CA HIS A 601 40.70 2.73 -12.51
C HIS A 601 39.52 3.57 -12.02
N HIS A 602 38.37 3.45 -12.67
CA HIS A 602 37.11 4.06 -12.22
C HIS A 602 36.06 2.97 -12.01
N PRO A 603 35.83 2.52 -10.77
CA PRO A 603 34.78 1.57 -10.47
C PRO A 603 33.41 2.25 -10.60
N LEU A 604 32.50 1.56 -11.28
CA LEU A 604 31.09 1.89 -11.39
C LEU A 604 30.27 0.87 -10.60
N GLU A 605 28.98 1.17 -10.38
CA GLU A 605 28.03 0.27 -9.73
C GLU A 605 27.88 -1.08 -10.46
N HIS A 606 28.07 -1.08 -11.79
CA HIS A 606 27.82 -2.22 -12.68
C HIS A 606 29.03 -2.59 -13.57
N ALA A 607 30.20 -1.98 -13.35
CA ALA A 607 31.40 -2.20 -14.17
C ALA A 607 32.68 -1.69 -13.50
N ILE A 608 33.84 -1.92 -14.12
CA ILE A 608 35.04 -1.08 -13.91
C ILE A 608 35.61 -0.59 -15.23
N ILE A 609 35.95 0.70 -15.29
CA ILE A 609 36.65 1.30 -16.43
C ILE A 609 38.14 1.37 -16.14
N ILE A 610 38.95 0.91 -17.09
CA ILE A 610 40.41 0.97 -17.05
C ILE A 610 40.88 1.93 -18.16
N PHE A 611 41.45 3.07 -17.78
CA PHE A 611 41.96 4.08 -18.69
C PHE A 611 43.38 3.76 -19.17
N THR A 612 43.75 4.27 -20.35
CA THR A 612 45.12 4.26 -20.88
C THR A 612 45.82 2.90 -20.73
N VAL A 613 45.16 1.85 -21.20
CA VAL A 613 45.55 0.44 -21.05
C VAL A 613 46.95 0.19 -21.62
N THR A 614 47.78 -0.51 -20.87
CA THR A 614 49.18 -0.81 -21.16
C THR A 614 49.43 -2.31 -21.10
N GLN A 615 50.61 -2.77 -21.51
CA GLN A 615 50.96 -4.19 -21.41
C GLN A 615 50.92 -4.75 -19.98
N ASN A 616 51.04 -3.90 -18.95
CA ASN A 616 50.97 -4.30 -17.54
C ASN A 616 49.53 -4.55 -17.06
N ASP A 617 48.53 -4.02 -17.78
CA ASP A 617 47.10 -4.23 -17.52
C ASP A 617 46.56 -5.47 -18.27
N ALA A 618 47.41 -6.18 -19.01
CA ALA A 618 47.06 -7.45 -19.62
C ALA A 618 47.00 -8.55 -18.55
N GLY A 619 45.89 -9.27 -18.47
CA GLY A 619 45.69 -10.30 -17.43
C GLY A 619 44.23 -10.66 -17.19
N ILE A 620 43.99 -11.29 -16.04
CA ILE A 620 42.67 -11.74 -15.60
C ILE A 620 42.12 -10.75 -14.58
N TYR A 621 40.99 -10.12 -14.87
CA TYR A 621 40.20 -9.37 -13.90
C TYR A 621 39.00 -10.21 -13.48
N GLU A 622 38.86 -10.48 -12.19
CA GLU A 622 37.74 -11.24 -11.62
C GLU A 622 36.89 -10.30 -10.76
N CYS A 623 35.59 -10.23 -11.06
CA CYS A 623 34.64 -9.47 -10.27
C CYS A 623 33.91 -10.41 -9.31
N LEU A 624 33.90 -10.06 -8.04
CA LEU A 624 33.24 -10.80 -6.98
C LEU A 624 32.14 -9.96 -6.35
N SER A 625 31.00 -10.58 -6.01
CA SER A 625 30.06 -9.98 -5.06
C SER A 625 30.33 -10.50 -3.66
N GLN A 626 30.35 -9.60 -2.68
CA GLN A 626 30.44 -9.91 -1.25
C GLN A 626 29.18 -9.42 -0.52
N GLU A 627 28.38 -10.35 0.01
CA GLU A 627 27.20 -10.09 0.86
C GLU A 627 27.54 -10.41 2.33
N GLU A 628 27.04 -9.59 3.26
CA GLU A 628 27.11 -9.87 4.70
C GLU A 628 25.87 -10.66 5.16
N VAL A 629 26.12 -11.76 5.86
CA VAL A 629 25.12 -12.74 6.28
C VAL A 629 25.38 -13.09 7.73
N GLY A 630 24.63 -12.44 8.63
CA GLY A 630 24.93 -12.44 10.06
C GLY A 630 26.37 -11.95 10.28
N ASN A 631 27.17 -12.74 10.99
CA ASN A 631 28.58 -12.44 11.26
C ASN A 631 29.55 -12.96 10.17
N THR A 632 29.05 -13.39 9.01
CA THR A 632 29.88 -13.98 7.92
C THR A 632 29.84 -13.11 6.66
N LYS A 633 30.94 -13.09 5.90
CA LYS A 633 31.02 -12.48 4.57
C LYS A 633 31.07 -13.59 3.53
N VAL A 634 30.06 -13.70 2.68
CA VAL A 634 30.02 -14.68 1.60
C VAL A 634 30.44 -14.01 0.30
N SER A 635 31.53 -14.51 -0.30
CA SER A 635 32.06 -14.04 -1.58
C SER A 635 31.83 -15.06 -2.70
N GLN A 636 31.43 -14.60 -3.88
CA GLN A 636 31.30 -15.41 -5.10
C GLN A 636 31.81 -14.63 -6.32
N VAL A 637 32.45 -15.32 -7.28
CA VAL A 637 32.91 -14.72 -8.54
C VAL A 637 31.73 -14.67 -9.51
N LEU A 638 31.35 -13.47 -9.96
CA LEU A 638 30.24 -13.26 -10.90
C LEU A 638 30.70 -13.40 -12.36
N VAL A 639 31.85 -12.82 -12.68
CA VAL A 639 32.35 -12.68 -14.05
C VAL A 639 33.87 -12.62 -14.07
N LYS A 640 34.46 -13.15 -15.15
CA LYS A 640 35.90 -13.20 -15.39
C LYS A 640 36.20 -12.52 -16.72
N HIS A 641 37.02 -11.48 -16.69
CA HIS A 641 37.49 -10.79 -17.88
C HIS A 641 38.94 -11.14 -18.16
N VAL A 642 39.25 -11.48 -19.41
CA VAL A 642 40.62 -11.68 -19.88
C VAL A 642 40.97 -10.51 -20.79
N VAL A 643 41.83 -9.62 -20.33
CA VAL A 643 42.27 -8.43 -21.07
C VAL A 643 43.57 -8.76 -21.79
N GLU A 644 43.53 -8.76 -23.12
CA GLU A 644 44.65 -9.02 -24.01
C GLU A 644 45.02 -7.72 -24.74
N VAL A 645 46.27 -7.26 -24.63
CA VAL A 645 46.68 -5.95 -25.15
C VAL A 645 47.47 -6.07 -26.45
N GLU A 646 46.97 -5.43 -27.51
CA GLU A 646 47.61 -5.40 -28.82
C GLU A 646 48.96 -4.65 -28.77
N LYS A 647 50.04 -5.35 -29.12
CA LYS A 647 51.35 -4.75 -29.33
C LYS A 647 51.38 -4.01 -30.65
N VAL A 648 51.63 -2.71 -30.61
CA VAL A 648 51.97 -1.92 -31.80
C VAL A 648 53.25 -2.52 -32.42
N PRO A 649 53.28 -2.86 -33.71
CA PRO A 649 54.46 -3.44 -34.34
C PRO A 649 55.58 -2.38 -34.45
N THR A 650 56.67 -2.59 -33.72
CA THR A 650 57.84 -1.71 -33.76
C THR A 650 58.52 -1.76 -35.13
N ILE A 651 58.36 -0.71 -35.93
CA ILE A 651 59.18 -0.52 -37.13
C ILE A 651 60.59 -0.14 -36.67
N LEU A 652 61.55 -1.05 -36.90
CA LEU A 652 62.97 -0.82 -36.65
C LEU A 652 63.60 -0.11 -37.86
N GLU A 653 63.69 1.22 -37.82
CA GLU A 653 64.44 1.98 -38.82
C GLU A 653 65.96 1.83 -38.60
N SER A 654 66.59 0.94 -39.35
CA SER A 654 68.03 0.71 -39.29
C SER A 654 68.82 1.56 -40.29
N THR A 655 69.36 2.69 -39.79
CA THR A 655 70.69 3.25 -40.11
C THR A 655 71.09 3.62 -41.56
N SER A 656 71.59 4.86 -41.67
CA SER A 656 72.74 5.32 -42.49
C SER A 656 72.64 5.39 -44.03
N HIS A 657 72.83 6.61 -44.55
CA HIS A 657 73.39 6.88 -45.88
C HIS A 657 74.85 6.39 -45.98
N PRO A 658 75.32 6.13 -47.22
CA PRO A 658 76.52 6.83 -47.69
C PRO A 658 76.25 7.79 -48.87
N TYR A 659 77.10 8.81 -48.98
CA TYR A 659 77.17 9.74 -50.13
C TYR A 659 78.20 9.23 -51.14
N THR A 660 77.94 9.39 -52.44
CA THR A 660 79.03 9.62 -53.42
C THR A 660 78.52 10.45 -54.60
N GLN A 661 79.41 11.19 -55.24
CA GLN A 661 79.09 12.26 -56.18
C GLN A 661 79.30 11.82 -57.63
N SER A 662 78.53 12.42 -58.55
CA SER A 662 79.10 12.96 -59.79
C SER A 662 78.16 14.03 -60.36
N ALA A 663 78.72 15.05 -61.01
CA ALA A 663 77.96 16.13 -61.63
C ALA A 663 78.37 16.29 -63.10
N ALA A 664 77.37 16.31 -64.00
CA ALA A 664 77.57 16.65 -65.41
C ALA A 664 76.47 17.64 -65.84
N LYS A 665 76.85 18.89 -66.10
CA LYS A 665 75.97 19.89 -66.74
C LYS A 665 76.21 19.91 -68.24
N SER A 666 75.15 19.98 -69.02
CA SER A 666 75.05 20.88 -70.18
C SER A 666 73.59 21.10 -70.58
N GLN A 667 73.28 22.24 -71.18
CA GLN A 667 71.92 22.73 -71.39
C GLN A 667 71.66 22.99 -72.88
N THR A 668 70.47 22.65 -73.38
CA THR A 668 69.62 23.41 -74.32
C THR A 668 68.31 22.61 -74.57
N THR A 669 67.14 23.18 -74.87
CA THR A 669 66.77 24.57 -75.21
C THR A 669 65.42 24.98 -74.58
N THR A 670 65.20 26.27 -74.39
CA THR A 670 63.90 26.95 -74.17
C THR A 670 63.05 27.00 -75.47
N VAL A 671 61.79 27.48 -75.58
CA VAL A 671 60.85 28.33 -74.79
C VAL A 671 59.40 27.93 -75.23
N LEU A 672 58.23 28.19 -74.59
CA LEU A 672 57.59 29.43 -74.10
C LEU A 672 56.43 29.12 -73.09
N ASN A 673 55.90 30.14 -72.41
CA ASN A 673 54.75 30.06 -71.49
C ASN A 673 53.38 30.39 -72.14
N LYS A 674 52.32 29.72 -71.67
CA LYS A 674 51.09 30.33 -71.09
C LYS A 674 50.20 29.21 -70.50
N GLY A 675 49.41 29.51 -69.46
CA GLY A 675 48.55 28.52 -68.79
C GLY A 675 47.22 29.10 -68.32
N LEU A 676 46.34 28.24 -67.78
CA LEU A 676 45.15 28.61 -66.99
C LEU A 676 44.73 27.42 -66.09
N GLU A 677 43.72 27.61 -65.25
CA GLU A 677 43.47 26.83 -64.04
C GLU A 677 42.56 25.59 -64.18
N LEU A 678 42.71 24.74 -63.16
CA LEU A 678 41.79 23.78 -62.54
C LEU A 678 40.34 23.65 -63.07
N SER A 679 39.89 22.41 -63.28
CA SER A 679 38.46 22.06 -63.34
C SER A 679 38.21 20.62 -62.87
N THR A 680 37.18 20.42 -62.05
CA THR A 680 36.77 19.10 -61.52
C THR A 680 35.67 18.46 -62.37
N ARG A 681 35.74 17.14 -62.60
CA ARG A 681 34.85 16.44 -63.54
C ARG A 681 33.80 15.56 -62.84
N LYS A 682 32.53 15.78 -63.17
CA LYS A 682 31.37 14.97 -62.73
C LYS A 682 31.34 13.60 -63.42
N LYS A 683 30.61 12.64 -62.83
CA LYS A 683 29.97 11.52 -63.55
C LYS A 683 28.55 11.93 -64.00
N THR A 684 28.07 11.31 -65.07
CA THR A 684 26.69 11.41 -65.61
C THR A 684 26.07 9.99 -65.60
N THR A 685 24.79 9.70 -65.90
CA THR A 685 24.02 9.99 -67.14
C THR A 685 22.53 9.68 -66.81
N ALA A 686 21.56 10.62 -66.90
CA ALA A 686 20.54 10.76 -67.97
C ALA A 686 19.19 10.02 -67.73
N ARG A 687 17.99 10.47 -68.21
CA ARG A 687 17.47 11.77 -68.75
C ARG A 687 15.94 11.65 -69.06
N ILE A 688 15.29 12.80 -69.37
CA ILE A 688 13.98 13.02 -70.05
C ILE A 688 12.74 13.04 -69.10
N LEU A 689 11.93 14.10 -68.88
CA LEU A 689 11.75 15.49 -69.39
C LEU A 689 10.74 15.72 -70.55
N THR A 690 9.52 16.24 -70.25
CA THR A 690 8.74 17.28 -71.00
C THR A 690 7.49 17.78 -70.22
N THR A 691 6.92 18.92 -70.64
CA THR A 691 5.80 19.71 -70.05
C THR A 691 5.03 20.45 -71.20
N PRO A 692 4.09 21.43 -71.04
CA PRO A 692 3.06 21.78 -70.00
C PRO A 692 1.65 22.20 -70.56
N VAL A 693 0.79 22.81 -69.69
CA VAL A 693 -0.28 23.85 -69.87
C VAL A 693 -1.77 23.54 -70.26
N VAL A 694 -2.68 24.31 -69.59
CA VAL A 694 -4.10 24.71 -69.86
C VAL A 694 -5.27 23.71 -69.61
N GLY A 695 -6.30 24.19 -68.87
CA GLY A 695 -7.67 23.63 -68.80
C GLY A 695 -8.51 24.21 -67.65
N THR A 696 -9.78 24.59 -67.87
CA THR A 696 -10.66 25.25 -66.87
C THR A 696 -12.09 24.67 -66.80
N SER A 697 -12.89 25.11 -65.81
CA SER A 697 -14.32 24.77 -65.51
C SER A 697 -14.53 23.52 -64.63
N GLY A 698 -15.47 23.49 -63.66
CA GLY A 698 -16.28 24.58 -63.10
C GLY A 698 -17.49 24.14 -62.24
N SER A 699 -18.03 25.08 -61.44
CA SER A 699 -19.39 25.11 -60.83
C SER A 699 -19.68 24.50 -59.43
N THR A 700 -19.62 25.37 -58.40
CA THR A 700 -20.56 25.50 -57.24
C THR A 700 -20.73 24.35 -56.21
N ARG A 701 -21.09 24.60 -54.93
CA ARG A 701 -21.73 25.79 -54.31
C ARG A 701 -20.96 26.38 -53.12
N ILE A 702 -21.28 27.64 -52.83
CA ILE A 702 -20.86 28.46 -51.68
C ILE A 702 -22.13 28.89 -50.93
N ILE A 703 -22.07 29.04 -49.60
CA ILE A 703 -22.71 30.16 -48.88
C ILE A 703 -21.68 30.69 -47.86
N ASP A 704 -21.38 31.98 -47.94
CA ASP A 704 -20.57 32.74 -46.96
C ASP A 704 -21.46 33.46 -45.95
N SER A 705 -20.90 33.81 -44.79
CA SER A 705 -21.30 35.01 -44.03
C SER A 705 -20.14 35.51 -43.17
N THR A 706 -19.86 36.81 -43.24
CA THR A 706 -18.68 37.48 -42.65
C THR A 706 -19.03 38.37 -41.46
N ASN A 707 -17.99 38.99 -40.84
CA ASN A 707 -18.00 40.02 -39.79
C ASN A 707 -18.23 39.51 -38.34
N SER A 708 -17.70 40.13 -37.27
CA SER A 708 -16.56 41.09 -37.12
C SER A 708 -16.32 41.40 -35.62
N LEU A 709 -15.05 41.59 -35.19
CA LEU A 709 -14.63 42.02 -33.84
C LEU A 709 -14.99 41.00 -32.69
N THR A 710 -14.34 40.96 -31.51
CA THR A 710 -13.19 41.71 -30.96
C THR A 710 -12.35 40.84 -29.99
N ASP A 711 -11.04 41.12 -29.96
CA ASP A 711 -10.05 41.07 -28.86
C ASP A 711 -10.34 40.28 -27.55
N SER A 712 -9.48 39.29 -27.25
CA SER A 712 -8.71 39.25 -25.98
C SER A 712 -7.56 38.24 -26.06
N LYS A 713 -6.43 38.53 -25.41
CA LYS A 713 -5.16 37.76 -25.51
C LYS A 713 -4.92 36.84 -24.32
N VAL A 714 -4.28 35.70 -24.58
CA VAL A 714 -3.32 35.05 -23.65
C VAL A 714 -2.05 34.74 -24.44
N PRO A 715 -0.88 35.33 -24.12
CA PRO A 715 0.37 35.04 -24.82
C PRO A 715 1.10 33.83 -24.22
N GLU A 716 1.54 32.93 -25.09
CA GLU A 716 2.52 31.88 -24.77
C GLU A 716 3.92 32.52 -24.66
N VAL A 717 4.65 32.28 -23.55
CA VAL A 717 5.98 32.86 -23.31
C VAL A 717 7.05 31.81 -23.55
N GLN A 718 7.93 32.05 -24.54
CA GLN A 718 9.06 31.18 -24.84
C GLN A 718 10.19 31.31 -23.80
N MET A 719 10.88 30.20 -23.56
CA MET A 719 11.97 30.10 -22.59
C MET A 719 13.30 30.61 -23.18
N GLU A 720 13.60 31.89 -23.01
CA GLU A 720 14.88 32.48 -23.39
C GLU A 720 15.96 32.32 -22.29
N LYS A 721 17.23 32.25 -22.69
CA LYS A 721 18.36 31.87 -21.82
C LYS A 721 18.84 33.05 -20.97
N ALA A 722 18.73 32.93 -19.64
CA ALA A 722 19.34 33.87 -18.71
C ALA A 722 20.88 33.85 -18.82
N MET A 723 21.48 35.01 -19.13
CA MET A 723 22.92 35.21 -19.25
C MET A 723 23.55 35.59 -17.90
N TYR A 724 24.82 35.25 -17.69
CA TYR A 724 25.51 35.41 -16.39
C TYR A 724 25.56 36.86 -15.86
N LEU A 725 25.30 37.01 -14.57
CA LEU A 725 25.47 38.26 -13.84
C LEU A 725 26.96 38.50 -13.50
N THR A 726 27.60 39.47 -14.13
CA THR A 726 29.03 39.80 -13.87
C THR A 726 29.20 41.14 -13.13
N LYS A 727 29.23 41.11 -11.79
CA LYS A 727 29.79 42.19 -10.95
C LYS A 727 30.49 41.60 -9.70
N PRO A 728 31.72 42.02 -9.34
CA PRO A 728 32.48 41.38 -8.25
C PRO A 728 32.12 41.80 -6.81
N SER A 729 31.13 42.67 -6.61
CA SER A 729 30.81 43.28 -5.31
C SER A 729 29.90 42.42 -4.41
N ASP A 730 28.93 41.75 -4.99
CA ASP A 730 27.71 41.37 -4.25
C ASP A 730 27.85 39.99 -3.55
N CYS A 731 28.79 39.15 -4.00
CA CYS A 731 29.12 37.87 -3.37
C CYS A 731 29.56 38.03 -1.90
N SER A 732 30.22 39.15 -1.54
CA SER A 732 30.70 39.38 -0.17
C SER A 732 29.53 39.50 0.82
N LEU A 733 28.48 40.26 0.44
CA LEU A 733 27.29 40.42 1.27
C LEU A 733 26.52 39.11 1.44
N LEU A 734 26.41 38.32 0.35
CA LEU A 734 25.75 37.01 0.39
C LEU A 734 26.50 36.01 1.30
N ILE A 735 27.84 35.99 1.23
CA ILE A 735 28.69 35.15 2.08
C ILE A 735 28.56 35.57 3.56
N VAL A 736 28.56 36.87 3.86
CA VAL A 736 28.33 37.38 5.23
C VAL A 736 26.95 36.98 5.75
N LEU A 737 25.89 37.09 4.93
CA LEU A 737 24.55 36.67 5.31
C LEU A 737 24.46 35.16 5.58
N VAL A 738 25.06 34.32 4.74
CA VAL A 738 25.08 32.84 4.95
C VAL A 738 25.86 32.47 6.21
N LEU A 739 27.01 33.09 6.46
CA LEU A 739 27.79 32.88 7.69
C LEU A 739 27.03 33.34 8.94
N LEU A 740 26.32 34.47 8.86
CA LEU A 740 25.53 35.01 9.96
C LEU A 740 24.28 34.17 10.25
N PHE A 741 23.59 33.66 9.23
CA PHE A 741 22.51 32.68 9.39
C PHE A 741 23.01 31.35 9.97
N GLY A 742 24.15 30.82 9.51
CA GLY A 742 24.76 29.62 10.06
C GLY A 742 25.15 29.79 11.53
N LEU A 743 25.70 30.95 11.89
CA LEU A 743 26.09 31.27 13.27
C LEU A 743 24.87 31.47 14.18
N LEU A 744 23.80 32.13 13.70
CA LEU A 744 22.52 32.21 14.41
C LEU A 744 21.88 30.82 14.60
N PHE A 745 21.90 29.96 13.58
CA PHE A 745 21.39 28.59 13.67
C PHE A 745 22.17 27.78 14.72
N MET A 746 23.50 27.87 14.74
CA MET A 746 24.33 27.21 15.76
C MET A 746 24.08 27.75 17.17
N ILE A 747 23.84 29.06 17.34
CA ILE A 747 23.42 29.63 18.63
C ILE A 747 22.04 29.09 19.04
N LEU A 748 21.08 29.01 18.12
CA LEU A 748 19.73 28.50 18.40
C LEU A 748 19.76 27.01 18.77
N LEU A 749 20.57 26.21 18.06
CA LEU A 749 20.79 24.79 18.33
C LEU A 749 21.42 24.61 19.72
N ALA A 750 22.48 25.37 20.04
CA ALA A 750 23.13 25.34 21.35
C ALA A 750 22.19 25.79 22.48
N TYR A 751 21.37 26.82 22.26
CA TYR A 751 20.38 27.30 23.23
C TYR A 751 19.31 26.23 23.51
N ASN A 752 18.74 25.63 22.47
CA ASN A 752 17.72 24.59 22.61
C ASN A 752 18.30 23.32 23.23
N CYS A 753 19.55 22.96 22.91
CA CYS A 753 20.29 21.86 23.55
C CYS A 753 20.56 22.13 25.05
N TYR A 754 20.94 23.35 25.41
CA TYR A 754 21.12 23.78 26.80
C TYR A 754 19.81 23.77 27.60
N LYS A 755 18.71 24.19 26.97
CA LYS A 755 17.35 24.20 27.53
C LYS A 755 16.67 22.82 27.59
N GLY A 756 17.19 21.82 26.88
CA GLY A 756 16.61 20.47 26.83
C GLY A 756 15.49 20.27 25.81
N PHE A 757 15.33 21.20 24.85
CA PHE A 757 14.33 21.13 23.78
C PHE A 757 14.79 20.33 22.53
N LEU A 758 15.90 19.58 22.63
CA LEU A 758 16.45 18.75 21.53
C LEU A 758 16.72 17.31 21.99
N PRO A 759 16.69 16.31 21.09
CA PRO A 759 16.71 14.91 21.48
C PRO A 759 18.02 14.42 22.13
N ASN A 760 17.97 13.22 22.71
CA ASN A 760 19.00 12.61 23.58
C ASN A 760 20.44 12.62 23.03
N TRP A 761 20.66 12.68 21.71
CA TRP A 761 22.00 12.82 21.13
C TRP A 761 22.68 14.13 21.56
N CYS A 762 21.93 15.22 21.72
CA CYS A 762 22.49 16.51 22.11
C CYS A 762 22.86 16.53 23.60
N LEU A 763 22.12 15.80 24.45
CA LEU A 763 22.45 15.61 25.86
C LEU A 763 23.75 14.82 26.08
N ARG A 764 24.12 13.91 25.16
CA ARG A 764 25.42 13.19 25.23
C ARG A 764 26.63 14.10 25.01
N MET A 765 26.50 15.20 24.26
CA MET A 765 27.59 16.19 24.10
C MET A 765 27.85 16.97 25.39
N ARG A 766 26.81 17.18 26.21
CA ARG A 766 26.90 17.87 27.51
C ARG A 766 27.83 17.13 28.49
N THR A 767 27.83 15.80 28.45
CA THR A 767 28.69 14.95 29.29
C THR A 767 30.16 14.99 28.86
N VAL A 768 30.45 15.17 27.57
CA VAL A 768 31.82 15.23 27.04
C VAL A 768 32.47 16.59 27.34
N LEU A 769 31.72 17.68 27.23
CA LEU A 769 32.23 19.04 27.43
C LEU A 769 32.42 19.43 28.92
N PHE A 770 31.77 18.74 29.86
CA PHE A 770 31.80 19.09 31.29
C PHE A 770 32.19 17.90 32.20
N SER A 771 33.37 17.32 31.93
CA SER A 771 34.03 16.37 32.85
C SER A 771 34.46 17.08 34.16
N GLY A 772 33.54 17.25 35.11
CA GLY A 772 33.76 18.04 36.32
C GLY A 772 32.92 17.61 37.53
N LYS A 773 33.37 16.57 38.23
CA LYS A 773 32.84 15.97 39.49
C LYS A 773 31.65 15.00 39.31
N GLN A 774 31.85 13.76 39.78
CA GLN A 774 30.80 12.78 40.01
C GLN A 774 29.85 13.23 41.14
N LYS A 775 28.58 12.85 41.02
CA LYS A 775 27.74 12.35 42.12
C LYS A 775 26.84 11.24 41.57
N ASN A 776 26.53 10.25 42.41
CA ASN A 776 25.77 9.07 42.02
C ASN A 776 24.30 9.42 41.71
N PRO A 777 23.62 8.69 40.80
CA PRO A 777 22.19 8.82 40.61
C PRO A 777 21.42 8.28 41.84
N PRO A 778 20.31 8.91 42.24
CA PRO A 778 19.27 8.25 43.02
C PRO A 778 18.31 7.48 42.11
N ASP A 779 17.81 6.33 42.55
CA ASP A 779 16.64 5.68 41.97
C ASP A 779 15.37 6.49 42.28
N TYR A 780 14.41 6.56 41.34
CA TYR A 780 12.97 6.25 41.48
C TYR A 780 12.20 6.58 40.16
N PRO A 781 10.96 6.09 39.95
CA PRO A 781 10.43 5.80 38.61
C PRO A 781 9.27 6.71 38.13
N ASP A 782 8.68 6.32 36.99
CA ASP A 782 7.31 6.51 36.51
C ASP A 782 6.59 7.84 36.81
N CYS A 783 6.48 8.68 35.78
CA CYS A 783 5.64 9.88 35.79
C CYS A 783 4.26 9.65 35.14
N GLU A 784 3.31 9.13 35.92
CA GLU A 784 1.89 9.45 35.71
C GLU A 784 1.48 10.76 36.41
N GLN A 785 0.31 11.29 36.05
CA GLN A 785 -0.41 12.42 36.65
C GLN A 785 0.27 13.81 36.55
N GLY A 786 -0.20 14.59 35.58
CA GLY A 786 -0.25 16.05 35.68
C GLY A 786 -1.67 16.53 36.02
N VAL A 787 -1.78 17.71 36.64
CA VAL A 787 -3.03 18.41 37.01
C VAL A 787 -3.89 17.70 38.07
N LYS A 788 -3.48 17.87 39.33
CA LYS A 788 -4.42 18.17 40.42
C LYS A 788 -4.19 19.63 40.83
N GLU A 789 -5.24 20.44 40.84
CA GLU A 789 -5.25 21.72 41.55
C GLU A 789 -6.25 21.68 42.73
N ASN A 790 -6.16 22.67 43.62
CA ASN A 790 -6.47 22.46 45.03
C ASN A 790 -7.92 22.73 45.43
N LEU A 791 -8.41 21.92 46.37
CA LEU A 791 -9.65 22.14 47.09
C LEU A 791 -9.59 23.41 47.95
N VAL A 792 -10.64 24.23 47.85
CA VAL A 792 -10.99 25.25 48.86
C VAL A 792 -12.50 25.15 49.10
N GLU A 793 -12.90 24.63 50.27
CA GLU A 793 -14.30 24.69 50.71
C GLU A 793 -14.71 26.14 51.05
N PRO A 794 -15.98 26.51 50.82
CA PRO A 794 -16.81 26.67 52.01
C PRO A 794 -18.29 26.27 51.87
N LYS A 795 -18.76 25.45 52.82
CA LYS A 795 -20.08 25.47 53.49
C LYS A 795 -21.31 25.98 52.69
N CYS A 796 -22.20 25.06 52.33
CA CYS A 796 -23.58 25.38 51.94
C CYS A 796 -24.51 25.61 53.15
N SER A 797 -25.42 26.56 53.01
CA SER A 797 -26.74 26.62 53.67
C SER A 797 -27.75 27.16 52.64
N PRO A 798 -29.03 26.76 52.67
CA PRO A 798 -29.90 26.89 51.49
C PRO A 798 -30.63 28.24 51.39
N SER A 799 -30.81 28.71 50.14
CA SER A 799 -31.82 29.72 49.78
C SER A 799 -32.42 29.39 48.42
N GLN A 800 -33.74 29.56 48.29
CA GLN A 800 -34.49 29.40 47.04
C GLN A 800 -34.15 30.52 46.05
N TYR A 801 -34.28 30.28 44.73
CA TYR A 801 -35.03 31.14 43.80
C TYR A 801 -35.31 30.40 42.48
N GLU A 802 -36.08 31.03 41.59
CA GLU A 802 -36.85 30.38 40.53
C GLU A 802 -36.24 30.48 39.12
N ASP A 803 -36.61 29.47 38.32
CA ASP A 803 -36.86 29.47 36.88
C ASP A 803 -36.35 30.64 35.99
N THR A 804 -35.55 30.29 34.97
CA THR A 804 -35.90 30.73 33.60
C THR A 804 -35.42 29.72 32.55
N GLN A 805 -36.34 29.06 31.88
CA GLN A 805 -36.03 28.21 30.71
C GLN A 805 -35.45 29.02 29.53
N LYS A 806 -34.53 28.41 28.77
CA LYS A 806 -34.18 28.83 27.41
C LYS A 806 -34.27 27.65 26.45
N ILE A 807 -34.98 27.86 25.35
CA ILE A 807 -35.29 26.87 24.31
C ILE A 807 -34.13 26.81 23.29
N PRO A 808 -33.53 25.64 23.04
CA PRO A 808 -32.70 25.41 21.85
C PRO A 808 -33.57 25.27 20.60
N GLN A 809 -33.02 25.65 19.43
CA GLN A 809 -33.78 25.70 18.17
C GLN A 809 -34.05 24.32 17.57
N ASP A 810 -35.19 24.21 16.87
CA ASP A 810 -35.63 23.01 16.16
C ASP A 810 -34.80 22.77 14.89
N THR A 811 -34.18 21.60 14.78
CA THR A 811 -33.53 21.11 13.56
C THR A 811 -34.38 20.00 12.97
N GLY A 812 -35.13 20.32 11.92
CA GLY A 812 -36.17 19.45 11.38
C GLY A 812 -35.66 18.05 11.01
N TYR A 813 -36.28 17.03 11.59
CA TYR A 813 -36.08 15.63 11.24
C TYR A 813 -37.09 15.22 10.17
N GLU A 814 -36.63 14.75 9.01
CA GLU A 814 -37.48 13.95 8.12
C GLU A 814 -37.66 12.55 8.73
N THR A 815 -38.90 12.06 8.79
CA THR A 815 -39.25 10.79 9.42
C THR A 815 -39.18 9.61 8.45
N GLU A 816 -38.52 8.51 8.85
CA GLU A 816 -38.51 7.24 8.09
C GLU A 816 -39.96 6.73 7.90
N MET A 817 -40.37 6.44 6.65
CA MET A 817 -41.65 5.76 6.37
C MET A 817 -41.47 4.24 6.32
N ASP A 818 -42.08 3.52 7.28
CA ASP A 818 -42.14 2.05 7.28
C ASP A 818 -43.03 1.51 6.14
N TYR A 819 -42.42 0.93 5.11
CA TYR A 819 -43.13 0.22 4.03
C TYR A 819 -43.47 -1.22 4.43
N GLY A 820 -44.57 -1.40 5.15
CA GLY A 820 -45.15 -2.72 5.44
C GLY A 820 -45.89 -3.30 4.23
N ASN A 821 -45.25 -4.19 3.47
CA ASN A 821 -45.87 -4.89 2.33
C ASN A 821 -46.14 -6.36 2.70
N GLY A 822 -47.41 -6.72 2.93
CA GLY A 822 -47.81 -8.03 3.44
C GLY A 822 -49.24 -8.42 3.05
N THR A 823 -49.45 -8.80 1.79
CA THR A 823 -50.76 -9.20 1.26
C THR A 823 -51.01 -10.71 1.40
N ILE A 824 -51.92 -11.09 2.31
CA ILE A 824 -52.55 -12.42 2.33
C ILE A 824 -54.08 -12.23 2.49
N PRO A 825 -54.92 -12.80 1.61
CA PRO A 825 -56.37 -12.58 1.65
C PRO A 825 -57.11 -13.67 2.45
N HIS A 826 -58.16 -13.30 3.19
CA HIS A 826 -59.31 -14.17 3.45
C HIS A 826 -60.58 -13.33 3.67
N ALA A 827 -61.73 -13.85 3.26
CA ALA A 827 -62.99 -13.10 3.23
C ALA A 827 -64.04 -13.70 4.19
N VAL A 828 -64.74 -12.82 4.91
CA VAL A 828 -66.04 -13.07 5.56
C VAL A 828 -66.91 -11.83 5.34
N LYS A 829 -68.22 -12.02 5.15
CA LYS A 829 -69.23 -10.93 5.03
C LYS A 829 -70.05 -10.84 6.32
N THR A 830 -70.41 -9.60 6.71
CA THR A 830 -71.62 -9.09 7.41
C THR A 830 -71.24 -7.84 8.22
N ASP A 831 -72.02 -6.77 8.35
CA ASP A 831 -73.18 -6.25 7.61
C ASP A 831 -73.28 -4.71 7.84
N GLU A 832 -74.39 -4.05 7.47
CA GLU A 832 -74.49 -2.61 7.17
C GLU A 832 -74.58 -1.60 8.36
N ASN A 833 -74.33 -0.32 8.03
CA ASN A 833 -74.71 0.95 8.72
C ASN A 833 -74.06 1.26 10.08
N GLU A 834 -73.39 2.42 10.28
CA GLU A 834 -73.99 3.76 10.28
C GLU A 834 -73.08 4.88 9.71
N SER A 835 -73.60 6.13 9.60
CA SER A 835 -73.00 7.23 8.82
C SER A 835 -72.78 8.53 9.59
N VAL A 836 -71.58 9.11 9.51
CA VAL A 836 -71.28 10.52 9.86
C VAL A 836 -70.32 11.12 8.83
N GLN A 837 -70.53 12.39 8.43
CA GLN A 837 -69.71 13.12 7.45
C GLN A 837 -68.62 14.01 8.10
N PRO A 838 -67.58 14.44 7.35
CA PRO A 838 -66.41 15.12 7.89
C PRO A 838 -66.60 16.63 8.11
N PHE A 839 -65.67 17.23 8.87
CA PHE A 839 -65.50 18.68 9.00
C PHE A 839 -64.32 19.17 8.14
N ASP A 840 -64.58 20.07 7.19
CA ASP A 840 -63.58 20.84 6.46
C ASP A 840 -63.41 22.23 7.07
N VAL A 841 -62.17 22.63 7.41
CA VAL A 841 -61.79 24.06 7.47
C VAL A 841 -60.38 24.25 6.88
N LYS A 842 -60.34 25.07 5.83
CA LYS A 842 -59.19 25.54 5.05
C LYS A 842 -57.96 25.97 5.84
N CYS A 843 -56.79 25.82 5.20
CA CYS A 843 -55.67 26.76 5.35
C CYS A 843 -55.55 27.61 4.08
N ASP A 844 -55.58 28.94 4.21
CA ASP A 844 -55.39 29.86 3.08
C ASP A 844 -53.88 30.14 2.87
N LEU A 845 -53.36 29.82 1.69
CA LEU A 845 -52.01 30.23 1.25
C LEU A 845 -52.06 31.65 0.68
N LYS A 846 -51.23 32.55 1.22
CA LYS A 846 -50.96 33.87 0.63
C LYS A 846 -49.50 33.96 0.18
N TYR A 847 -49.31 34.19 -1.11
CA TYR A 847 -48.05 34.70 -1.65
C TYR A 847 -47.91 36.19 -1.30
N ALA A 848 -46.65 36.64 -1.19
CA ALA A 848 -46.29 38.05 -1.17
C ALA A 848 -44.99 38.21 -1.98
N ASP A 849 -45.04 39.01 -3.03
CA ASP A 849 -43.90 39.31 -3.89
C ASP A 849 -43.10 40.52 -3.39
N SER A 850 -41.88 40.62 -3.93
CA SER A 850 -40.93 41.74 -4.01
C SER A 850 -41.45 43.17 -3.74
N ASP A 851 -40.69 43.95 -2.95
CA ASP A 851 -39.87 45.08 -3.45
C ASP A 851 -39.35 46.00 -2.32
N GLY A 852 -38.19 46.67 -2.54
CA GLY A 852 -37.83 47.94 -1.89
C GLY A 852 -36.54 47.97 -1.04
N ASP A 853 -35.58 48.78 -1.50
CA ASP A 853 -34.41 49.40 -0.82
C ASP A 853 -33.46 48.56 0.08
#